data_AF-A0A9X3BJG0-F1
#
_entry.id   AF-A0A9X3BJG0-F1
#
_cell.length_a   1.000
_cell.length_b   1.000
_cell.length_c   1.000
_cell.angle_alpha   90.00
_cell.angle_beta   90.00
_cell.angle_gamma   90.00
#
_symmetry.space_group_name_H-M   'P 1'
#
loop_
_entity.id
_entity.type
_entity.pdbx_description
1 polymer ?
#
loop_
_entity_poly.entity_id
_entity_poly.type
_entity_poly.pdbx_seq_one_letter_code
_entity_poly.pdbx_strand_id
1 'polypeptide(L)'
;MQSLLTSLTFLFFFSASVCAQQKQFNIVSYGAKADGKTNNAQAIQKAIDDASKSGGGMVVVPKGVFVTGSIELKSGVRLHLQDGAVIQGSDKRIDYEKVKHPSLIIAVKQHDISITGNGIIDGKGRELMKDIFKRLEEGTLVDKEWKVKRPGEGTRTNLLYLEECTNVKIVGVFFKDATNWVTHFERCRNILIDGIKLESMAYWNNDGLDIVDCKNVKITNSSINSADDAICLKSVNANDFCESIYVENCKLRSSANAFKLGTSSKGGFKNIKVRNLEIYDTYRSAIALEAVDGGFLENIDIQGVKAKNTGNAIFIRSAHRNKDTTYSGIQNIVIKDVTVEVPAGKPDAGYEMEGPLLRYPPGIVPDQNKLISVSPWNHSYKDPNAIIYKHNVFPSSISGLPGHPVQNILLENINITYVGGGKKEVNYIPLDSLHMVTEAEKDYPEFSMFGELPAWGFFIRHVEGLKMKNIKLTSKEDDYRAAMIFDDVKKLALVDLEIPSSKIPVIVLNKVSDHSLQKLRLPVDQKQQNLQYVQPLSGTAASTTPAALKHGEGTEHNANTIPAVGLPFAMTQWAPETRLTETKCIPPYFFKDSMLTGFRGTHWLSGSCTQDYGSFTIMPVTGKLKTNAAEYAVPFSHKNEITTPAYYKLDLPHLAVEMTATERCGLMQFTMQESDSLFLLIRPNSDEQVGFVKFDKEKGEVWGYNPVHRIYQGWGEPAGFSGYFFIQFEKRIGSSGVFNASGMINADSISKQKDIGAFVGFQLNKGEQLRIRIGTSFSSLEGAKRNLQQEIPVWDFESVLASAKDKWEKALGQISVETSNDKDKRIFYTAMYHAMQHPRLFSDVDGVYPKFSGNYELKRATNGNYYDDFSMWDTYRAQLPLLEMLQPSLVNNFVQSMVLKGQQGGWLPIFPCWNSYTAAMIGDHVTAFIASAYAKGIRNYDVEEAYRLMRQNAFNIAPKEDYINGKGRRALTSYLKYGYIPMEDSVQEAFHKKEQVSRTLEYAYDDYALSIVAKGLGKLNDYKALQKRATNYRNVFDRSVGMVRGRYATGKWYDPYLPDHREPYITEGTPRQYTFYVPHDVKGLSDLMGGPKALENALDSLFQKNEYWHGNEPGHQIPFMYNYTASPWKTQKAVRNILAEEYSDGPGGLSGNDDAGQMSAWYVFAALGFYPVDPVSGAFAICSPVFDKITLALVGNKKLEIVCNKKSPDAIYIEKVNWNGKPYTKSFFQYKDIMKGGKLEIYLQSTPSSSWGRP
;
A
#
# COMPACT_ATOMS: atom_id res chain seq x y z
N MET A 1 40.18 -23.82 35.29
CA MET A 1 41.15 -24.73 35.93
C MET A 1 40.40 -26.02 36.24
N GLN A 2 40.83 -27.23 35.92
CA GLN A 2 42.17 -27.73 35.60
C GLN A 2 41.99 -29.07 34.86
N SER A 3 42.51 -29.19 33.64
CA SER A 3 42.70 -30.49 32.99
C SER A 3 44.06 -30.48 32.29
N LEU A 4 45.06 -31.02 32.96
CA LEU A 4 46.41 -31.23 32.44
C LEU A 4 46.91 -32.57 32.96
N LEU A 5 47.54 -33.33 32.04
CA LEU A 5 48.33 -34.56 32.19
C LEU A 5 47.60 -35.90 32.25
N THR A 6 47.80 -36.67 31.18
CA THR A 6 48.42 -38.02 31.11
C THR A 6 48.30 -38.46 29.63
N SER A 7 49.25 -39.01 28.87
CA SER A 7 50.68 -39.37 28.91
C SER A 7 51.03 -39.70 27.44
N LEU A 8 52.02 -39.11 26.77
CA LEU A 8 53.45 -39.47 26.75
C LEU A 8 53.76 -40.98 26.57
N THR A 9 53.53 -41.53 25.37
CA THR A 9 54.34 -42.62 24.79
C THR A 9 54.21 -42.64 23.26
N PHE A 10 55.34 -42.87 22.56
CA PHE A 10 55.52 -42.93 21.09
C PHE A 10 55.78 -41.61 20.33
N LEU A 11 56.79 -40.87 20.78
CA LEU A 11 57.73 -40.18 19.89
C LEU A 11 59.07 -40.91 19.96
N PHE A 12 59.78 -40.98 18.83
CA PHE A 12 61.06 -41.64 18.57
C PHE A 12 61.03 -43.12 18.15
N PHE A 13 60.60 -43.37 16.91
CA PHE A 13 61.49 -44.08 15.98
C PHE A 13 61.96 -43.09 14.91
N PHE A 14 63.27 -42.86 14.94
CA PHE A 14 64.03 -42.05 14.00
C PHE A 14 63.77 -42.47 12.55
N SER A 15 63.48 -41.46 11.73
CA SER A 15 64.04 -41.24 10.40
C SER A 15 64.85 -42.38 9.78
N ALA A 16 64.23 -43.08 8.83
CA ALA A 16 64.91 -43.62 7.65
C ALA A 16 63.89 -43.96 6.55
N SER A 17 62.95 -43.07 6.24
CA SER A 17 62.26 -43.12 4.95
C SER A 17 63.03 -42.22 4.01
N VAL A 18 64.00 -42.84 3.35
CA VAL A 18 64.75 -42.35 2.19
C VAL A 18 63.89 -41.35 1.42
N CYS A 19 64.34 -40.09 1.38
CA CYS A 19 63.89 -39.14 0.38
C CYS A 19 64.38 -39.67 -0.96
N ALA A 20 63.67 -40.67 -1.50
CA ALA A 20 63.91 -41.15 -2.84
C ALA A 20 63.55 -39.97 -3.74
N GLN A 21 64.57 -39.28 -4.24
CA GLN A 21 64.41 -38.24 -5.24
C GLN A 21 63.51 -38.81 -6.33
N GLN A 22 62.29 -38.27 -6.43
CA GLN A 22 61.27 -38.84 -7.31
C GLN A 22 61.85 -38.90 -8.72
N LYS A 23 61.99 -40.12 -9.26
CA LYS A 23 62.67 -40.34 -10.54
C LYS A 23 62.00 -39.48 -11.60
N GLN A 24 62.81 -38.73 -12.34
CA GLN A 24 62.34 -37.84 -13.40
C GLN A 24 62.48 -38.51 -14.76
N PHE A 25 61.44 -38.41 -15.57
CA PHE A 25 61.35 -39.00 -16.89
C PHE A 25 61.07 -37.86 -17.90
N ASN A 26 62.14 -37.24 -18.41
CA ASN A 26 62.01 -36.13 -19.36
C ASN A 26 61.64 -36.67 -20.75
N ILE A 27 60.51 -36.23 -21.30
CA ILE A 27 59.97 -36.74 -22.58
C ILE A 27 60.94 -36.57 -23.76
N VAL A 28 61.85 -35.59 -23.72
CA VAL A 28 62.85 -35.37 -24.79
C VAL A 28 63.89 -36.49 -24.81
N SER A 29 64.27 -37.01 -23.63
CA SER A 29 65.15 -38.18 -23.53
C SER A 29 64.50 -39.46 -24.08
N TYR A 30 63.17 -39.45 -24.21
CA TYR A 30 62.37 -40.50 -24.82
C TYR A 30 62.09 -40.27 -26.31
N GLY A 31 62.68 -39.23 -26.92
CA GLY A 31 62.58 -38.92 -28.33
C GLY A 31 61.50 -37.91 -28.71
N ALA A 32 60.85 -37.25 -27.74
CA ALA A 32 59.87 -36.21 -28.02
C ALA A 32 60.54 -34.96 -28.63
N LYS A 33 59.90 -34.37 -29.66
CA LYS A 33 60.36 -33.19 -30.38
C LYS A 33 59.41 -32.01 -30.17
N ALA A 34 59.96 -30.89 -29.70
CA ALA A 34 59.25 -29.63 -29.46
C ALA A 34 59.12 -28.76 -30.73
N ASP A 35 58.72 -29.33 -31.86
CA ASP A 35 58.65 -28.63 -33.15
C ASP A 35 57.25 -28.16 -33.55
N GLY A 36 56.24 -28.41 -32.70
CA GLY A 36 54.84 -28.11 -32.99
C GLY A 36 54.24 -28.89 -34.16
N LYS A 37 54.87 -30.00 -34.60
CA LYS A 37 54.47 -30.77 -35.79
C LYS A 37 54.52 -32.28 -35.58
N THR A 38 55.60 -32.77 -34.95
CA THR A 38 55.82 -34.19 -34.71
C THR A 38 54.79 -34.70 -33.70
N ASN A 39 54.08 -35.79 -34.02
CA ASN A 39 53.22 -36.48 -33.06
C ASN A 39 54.08 -37.26 -32.06
N ASN A 40 54.10 -36.79 -30.82
CA ASN A 40 54.95 -37.27 -29.73
C ASN A 40 54.29 -38.35 -28.86
N ALA A 41 53.10 -38.85 -29.22
CA ALA A 41 52.32 -39.76 -28.38
C ALA A 41 53.12 -40.98 -27.90
N GLN A 42 53.89 -41.62 -28.79
CA GLN A 42 54.72 -42.78 -28.44
C GLN A 42 55.83 -42.44 -27.44
N ALA A 43 56.54 -41.32 -27.64
CA ALA A 43 57.62 -40.89 -26.76
C ALA A 43 57.10 -40.53 -25.36
N ILE A 44 55.99 -39.77 -25.31
CA ILE A 44 55.35 -39.37 -24.05
C ILE A 44 54.78 -40.60 -23.34
N GLN A 45 54.09 -41.50 -24.06
CA GLN A 45 53.55 -42.74 -23.48
C GLN A 45 54.66 -43.61 -22.90
N LYS A 46 55.78 -43.78 -23.60
CA LYS A 46 56.90 -44.56 -23.10
C LYS A 46 57.48 -43.98 -21.80
N ALA A 47 57.58 -42.65 -21.70
CA ALA A 47 58.02 -41.99 -20.47
C ALA A 47 57.05 -42.25 -19.30
N ILE A 48 55.73 -42.21 -19.56
CA ILE A 48 54.68 -42.53 -18.59
C ILE A 48 54.76 -44.00 -18.15
N ASP A 49 54.87 -44.92 -19.11
CA ASP A 49 54.93 -46.36 -18.84
C ASP A 49 56.17 -46.72 -18.01
N ASP A 50 57.34 -46.17 -18.34
CA ASP A 50 58.58 -46.40 -17.60
C ASP A 50 58.52 -45.78 -16.19
N ALA A 51 57.89 -44.61 -16.04
CA ALA A 51 57.65 -43.98 -14.75
C ALA A 51 56.75 -44.85 -13.86
N SER A 52 55.64 -45.37 -14.40
CA SER A 52 54.73 -46.24 -13.66
C SER A 52 55.38 -47.59 -13.32
N LYS A 53 56.07 -48.24 -14.26
CA LYS A 53 56.84 -49.49 -14.03
C LYS A 53 57.91 -49.33 -12.96
N SER A 54 58.42 -48.12 -12.75
CA SER A 54 59.43 -47.82 -11.72
C SER A 54 58.84 -47.63 -10.31
N GLY A 55 57.54 -47.89 -10.11
CA GLY A 55 56.83 -47.64 -8.86
C GLY A 55 56.28 -46.21 -8.72
N GLY A 56 56.24 -45.45 -9.83
CA GLY A 56 55.84 -44.05 -9.87
C GLY A 56 57.00 -43.10 -10.18
N GLY A 57 56.69 -41.87 -10.55
CA GLY A 57 57.70 -40.91 -11.00
C GLY A 57 57.13 -39.63 -11.59
N MET A 58 57.98 -38.64 -11.82
CA MET A 58 57.61 -37.38 -12.45
C MET A 58 58.00 -37.40 -13.94
N VAL A 59 57.01 -37.44 -14.83
CA VAL A 59 57.20 -37.25 -16.27
C VAL A 59 57.27 -35.76 -16.53
N VAL A 60 58.42 -35.28 -16.99
CA VAL A 60 58.69 -33.85 -17.20
C VAL A 60 58.46 -33.50 -18.67
N VAL A 61 57.54 -32.56 -18.91
CA VAL A 61 57.35 -31.89 -20.20
C VAL A 61 58.08 -30.54 -20.11
N PRO A 62 59.24 -30.38 -20.76
CA PRO A 62 60.00 -29.15 -20.68
C PRO A 62 59.37 -28.05 -21.56
N LYS A 63 59.93 -26.84 -21.51
CA LYS A 63 59.54 -25.74 -22.40
C LYS A 63 59.57 -26.15 -23.88
N GLY A 64 58.51 -25.85 -24.62
CA GLY A 64 58.36 -26.21 -26.03
C GLY A 64 56.95 -26.68 -26.39
N VAL A 65 56.65 -26.80 -27.69
CA VAL A 65 55.33 -27.25 -28.19
C VAL A 65 55.41 -28.69 -28.67
N PHE A 66 54.75 -29.60 -27.96
CA PHE A 66 54.74 -31.03 -28.23
C PHE A 66 53.36 -31.45 -28.74
N VAL A 67 53.22 -31.64 -30.06
CA VAL A 67 51.99 -32.19 -30.64
C VAL A 67 51.85 -33.66 -30.24
N THR A 68 50.66 -34.10 -29.85
CA THR A 68 50.40 -35.50 -29.49
C THR A 68 48.95 -35.90 -29.78
N GLY A 69 48.77 -37.17 -30.16
CA GLY A 69 47.47 -37.85 -30.03
C GLY A 69 47.19 -38.26 -28.58
N SER A 70 46.23 -39.17 -28.38
CA SER A 70 45.88 -39.67 -27.04
C SER A 70 47.07 -40.27 -26.28
N ILE A 71 47.26 -39.85 -25.04
CA ILE A 71 48.19 -40.46 -24.07
C ILE A 71 47.43 -40.95 -22.84
N GLU A 72 47.82 -42.10 -22.31
CA GLU A 72 47.21 -42.72 -21.14
C GLU A 72 48.09 -42.54 -19.90
N LEU A 73 47.61 -41.76 -18.94
CA LEU A 73 48.28 -41.56 -17.65
C LEU A 73 48.11 -42.83 -16.79
N LYS A 74 49.16 -43.27 -16.10
CA LYS A 74 49.20 -44.53 -15.33
C LYS A 74 49.43 -44.28 -13.84
N SER A 75 49.09 -45.26 -12.99
CA SER A 75 49.22 -45.15 -11.54
C SER A 75 50.62 -44.71 -11.08
N GLY A 76 50.65 -43.85 -10.06
CA GLY A 76 51.87 -43.29 -9.46
C GLY A 76 52.61 -42.25 -10.30
N VAL A 77 52.07 -41.86 -11.47
CA VAL A 77 52.72 -40.91 -12.38
C VAL A 77 52.24 -39.47 -12.14
N ARG A 78 53.22 -38.57 -12.04
CA ARG A 78 53.04 -37.11 -12.07
C ARG A 78 53.48 -36.58 -13.42
N LEU A 79 52.53 -36.17 -14.27
CA LEU A 79 52.79 -35.41 -15.48
C LEU A 79 53.02 -33.93 -15.11
N HIS A 80 54.25 -33.46 -15.23
CA HIS A 80 54.65 -32.11 -14.84
C HIS A 80 55.01 -31.26 -16.07
N LEU A 81 54.24 -30.21 -16.32
CA LEU A 81 54.44 -29.26 -17.40
C LEU A 81 55.20 -28.04 -16.88
N GLN A 82 56.43 -27.86 -17.34
CA GLN A 82 57.23 -26.69 -16.98
C GLN A 82 56.63 -25.39 -17.56
N ASP A 83 57.08 -24.26 -17.03
CA ASP A 83 56.73 -22.96 -17.61
C ASP A 83 57.15 -22.87 -19.09
N GLY A 84 56.23 -22.41 -19.93
CA GLY A 84 56.39 -22.40 -21.40
C GLY A 84 56.30 -23.77 -22.09
N ALA A 85 55.94 -24.85 -21.38
CA ALA A 85 55.60 -26.14 -22.00
C ALA A 85 54.17 -26.10 -22.57
N VAL A 86 53.97 -26.69 -23.75
CA VAL A 86 52.65 -26.89 -24.36
C VAL A 86 52.53 -28.35 -24.79
N ILE A 87 51.63 -29.09 -24.15
CA ILE A 87 51.09 -30.33 -24.72
C ILE A 87 49.97 -29.90 -25.67
N GLN A 88 50.22 -30.02 -26.97
CA GLN A 88 49.27 -29.61 -28.00
C GLN A 88 48.62 -30.85 -28.60
N GLY A 89 47.29 -30.84 -28.72
CA GLY A 89 46.55 -31.87 -29.41
C GLY A 89 46.86 -31.87 -30.90
N SER A 90 46.93 -33.06 -31.48
CA SER A 90 46.86 -33.23 -32.93
C SER A 90 45.56 -32.63 -33.48
N ASP A 91 45.66 -31.99 -34.65
CA ASP A 91 44.51 -31.49 -35.40
C ASP A 91 43.84 -32.58 -36.25
N LYS A 92 44.29 -33.83 -36.14
CA LYS A 92 43.73 -34.99 -36.85
C LYS A 92 42.92 -35.85 -35.90
N ARG A 93 41.64 -36.05 -36.19
CA ARG A 93 40.74 -36.87 -35.37
C ARG A 93 41.21 -38.33 -35.25
N ILE A 94 41.92 -38.84 -36.25
CA ILE A 94 42.42 -40.23 -36.28
C ILE A 94 43.42 -40.53 -35.16
N ASP A 95 44.12 -39.50 -34.67
CA ASP A 95 45.11 -39.63 -33.61
C ASP A 95 44.48 -39.87 -32.22
N TYR A 96 43.13 -39.84 -32.13
CA TYR A 96 42.35 -40.08 -30.91
C TYR A 96 41.42 -41.30 -31.01
N GLU A 97 41.51 -42.11 -32.07
CA GLU A 97 40.60 -43.26 -32.29
C GLU A 97 41.02 -44.52 -31.54
N LYS A 98 42.25 -44.57 -31.03
CA LYS A 98 42.78 -45.75 -30.32
C LYS A 98 42.25 -45.88 -28.89
N VAL A 99 41.52 -44.89 -28.39
CA VAL A 99 40.94 -44.88 -27.05
C VAL A 99 39.43 -44.86 -27.13
N LYS A 100 38.77 -45.55 -26.19
CA LYS A 100 37.31 -45.69 -26.15
C LYS A 100 36.60 -44.33 -26.05
N HIS A 101 37.17 -43.41 -25.26
CA HIS A 101 36.69 -42.04 -25.08
C HIS A 101 37.73 -41.08 -25.67
N PRO A 102 37.52 -40.53 -26.88
CA PRO A 102 38.50 -39.69 -27.56
C PRO A 102 38.92 -38.52 -26.68
N SER A 103 40.17 -38.54 -26.23
CA SER A 103 40.70 -37.57 -25.28
C SER A 103 42.20 -37.37 -25.50
N LEU A 104 42.70 -36.16 -25.26
CA LEU A 104 44.14 -35.89 -25.33
C LEU A 104 44.89 -36.63 -24.21
N ILE A 105 44.40 -36.54 -22.99
CA ILE A 105 44.91 -37.27 -21.83
C ILE A 105 43.77 -38.13 -21.26
N ILE A 106 44.02 -39.42 -21.09
CA ILE A 106 43.05 -40.37 -20.51
C ILE A 106 43.66 -41.15 -19.36
N ALA A 107 42.85 -41.49 -18.34
CA ALA A 107 43.20 -42.51 -17.37
C ALA A 107 41.95 -43.28 -16.93
N VAL A 108 42.03 -44.60 -16.90
CA VAL A 108 40.92 -45.46 -16.48
C VAL A 108 41.41 -46.38 -15.36
N LYS A 109 40.73 -46.36 -14.21
CA LYS A 109 41.04 -47.20 -13.03
C LYS A 109 42.48 -47.06 -12.53
N GLN A 110 43.01 -45.83 -12.54
CA GLN A 110 44.36 -45.51 -12.07
C GLN A 110 44.31 -44.86 -10.68
N HIS A 111 45.43 -44.87 -9.95
CA HIS A 111 45.53 -44.22 -8.64
C HIS A 111 46.82 -43.42 -8.47
N ASP A 112 46.76 -42.41 -7.59
CA ASP A 112 47.90 -41.54 -7.27
C ASP A 112 48.49 -40.84 -8.50
N ILE A 113 47.60 -40.33 -9.36
CA ILE A 113 47.96 -39.64 -10.60
C ILE A 113 47.90 -38.12 -10.42
N SER A 114 48.80 -37.40 -11.08
CA SER A 114 48.76 -35.93 -11.05
C SER A 114 49.20 -35.26 -12.34
N ILE A 115 48.57 -34.13 -12.65
CA ILE A 115 48.94 -33.21 -13.72
C ILE A 115 49.26 -31.87 -13.06
N THR A 116 50.48 -31.38 -13.19
CA THR A 116 50.94 -30.22 -12.42
C THR A 116 51.84 -29.28 -13.21
N GLY A 117 51.97 -28.04 -12.75
CA GLY A 117 52.90 -27.04 -13.31
C GLY A 117 52.16 -25.93 -14.06
N ASN A 118 52.89 -25.04 -14.72
CA ASN A 118 52.34 -23.80 -15.30
C ASN A 118 52.22 -23.85 -16.84
N GLY A 119 52.47 -25.02 -17.45
CA GLY A 119 52.33 -25.20 -18.88
C GLY A 119 50.89 -25.35 -19.36
N ILE A 120 50.73 -25.42 -20.69
CA ILE A 120 49.46 -25.39 -21.40
C ILE A 120 49.11 -26.79 -21.92
N ILE A 121 47.86 -27.20 -21.79
CA ILE A 121 47.25 -28.33 -22.47
C ILE A 121 46.23 -27.75 -23.45
N ASP A 122 46.57 -27.75 -24.73
CA ASP A 122 45.83 -27.09 -25.80
C ASP A 122 45.28 -28.11 -26.78
N GLY A 123 43.96 -28.20 -26.94
CA GLY A 123 43.32 -29.17 -27.86
C GLY A 123 43.35 -28.78 -29.34
N LYS A 124 43.74 -27.54 -29.68
CA LYS A 124 43.55 -26.96 -31.03
C LYS A 124 42.14 -27.19 -31.58
N GLY A 125 41.14 -26.94 -30.75
CA GLY A 125 39.77 -27.39 -31.01
C GLY A 125 39.20 -26.91 -32.36
N ARG A 126 39.53 -25.71 -32.81
CA ARG A 126 39.06 -25.18 -34.10
C ARG A 126 39.61 -25.99 -35.27
N GLU A 127 40.91 -26.27 -35.27
CA GLU A 127 41.59 -27.05 -36.29
C GLU A 127 41.11 -28.50 -36.27
N LEU A 128 40.99 -29.10 -35.09
CA LEU A 128 40.49 -30.46 -34.94
C LEU A 128 39.03 -30.59 -35.41
N MET A 129 38.18 -29.60 -35.16
CA MET A 129 36.81 -29.59 -35.68
C MET A 129 36.76 -29.56 -37.21
N LYS A 130 37.68 -28.87 -37.89
CA LYS A 130 37.76 -28.88 -39.36
C LYS A 130 38.01 -30.29 -39.90
N ASP A 131 38.91 -31.04 -39.27
CA ASP A 131 39.16 -32.44 -39.64
C ASP A 131 37.96 -33.33 -39.33
N ILE A 132 37.32 -33.17 -38.16
CA ILE A 132 36.10 -33.91 -37.80
C ILE A 132 35.00 -33.71 -38.85
N PHE A 133 34.70 -32.46 -39.22
CA PHE A 133 33.68 -32.17 -40.22
C PHE A 133 34.03 -32.74 -41.59
N LYS A 134 35.27 -32.52 -42.06
CA LYS A 134 35.75 -33.09 -43.32
C LYS A 134 35.53 -34.61 -43.36
N ARG A 135 35.84 -35.31 -42.28
CA ARG A 135 35.70 -36.78 -42.21
C ARG A 135 34.25 -37.25 -42.10
N LEU A 136 33.40 -36.49 -41.42
CA LEU A 136 31.94 -36.73 -41.39
C LEU A 136 31.32 -36.55 -42.79
N GLU A 137 31.76 -35.55 -43.54
CA GLU A 137 31.34 -35.28 -44.92
C GLU A 137 31.82 -36.37 -45.89
N GLU A 138 33.09 -36.79 -45.77
CA GLU A 138 33.69 -37.88 -46.56
C GLU A 138 33.17 -39.27 -46.16
N GLY A 139 32.39 -39.38 -45.07
CA GLY A 139 31.88 -40.66 -44.54
C GLY A 139 32.95 -41.55 -43.89
N THR A 140 34.17 -41.03 -43.67
CA THR A 140 35.26 -41.74 -42.98
C THR A 140 35.17 -41.65 -41.46
N LEU A 141 34.21 -40.87 -40.95
CA LEU A 141 33.75 -40.83 -39.58
C LEU A 141 32.22 -40.92 -39.59
N VAL A 142 31.63 -41.79 -38.76
CA VAL A 142 30.18 -42.00 -38.74
C VAL A 142 29.61 -41.48 -37.42
N ASP A 143 28.70 -40.53 -37.54
CA ASP A 143 27.92 -39.98 -36.44
C ASP A 143 26.49 -39.77 -36.95
N LYS A 144 25.49 -40.20 -36.18
CA LYS A 144 24.09 -40.05 -36.57
C LYS A 144 23.52 -38.69 -36.12
N GLU A 145 24.16 -38.05 -35.16
CA GLU A 145 23.68 -36.84 -34.52
C GLU A 145 24.05 -35.57 -35.28
N TRP A 146 25.18 -35.57 -36.00
CA TRP A 146 25.71 -34.34 -36.62
C TRP A 146 24.81 -33.74 -37.70
N LYS A 147 24.02 -34.57 -38.39
CA LYS A 147 23.04 -34.10 -39.39
C LYS A 147 21.81 -33.44 -38.78
N VAL A 148 21.53 -33.72 -37.50
CA VAL A 148 20.35 -33.23 -36.78
C VAL A 148 20.70 -32.07 -35.85
N LYS A 149 21.92 -32.07 -35.27
CA LYS A 149 22.41 -31.04 -34.35
C LYS A 149 23.85 -30.64 -34.62
N ARG A 150 24.78 -31.38 -34.00
CA ARG A 150 26.23 -31.18 -33.93
C ARG A 150 26.88 -32.54 -33.79
N PRO A 151 28.17 -32.71 -34.13
CA PRO A 151 28.88 -33.94 -33.84
C PRO A 151 28.73 -34.31 -32.35
N GLY A 152 28.29 -35.53 -32.10
CA GLY A 152 28.03 -36.08 -30.79
C GLY A 152 29.28 -36.16 -29.93
N GLU A 153 29.09 -36.45 -28.64
CA GLU A 153 30.17 -36.50 -27.65
C GLU A 153 31.22 -37.56 -27.97
N GLY A 154 30.84 -38.72 -28.52
CA GLY A 154 31.79 -39.77 -28.95
C GLY A 154 32.61 -39.41 -30.20
N THR A 155 32.20 -38.38 -30.93
CA THR A 155 32.88 -37.93 -32.16
C THR A 155 33.91 -36.85 -31.86
N ARG A 156 33.69 -36.05 -30.81
CA ARG A 156 34.55 -34.94 -30.38
C ARG A 156 35.56 -35.40 -29.32
N THR A 157 36.50 -34.54 -28.97
CA THR A 157 37.68 -34.89 -28.16
C THR A 157 37.78 -34.03 -26.89
N ASN A 158 37.88 -34.68 -25.74
CA ASN A 158 38.15 -34.03 -24.45
C ASN A 158 39.64 -33.68 -24.30
N LEU A 159 40.02 -32.75 -23.43
CA LEU A 159 41.44 -32.60 -23.06
C LEU A 159 41.86 -33.60 -21.99
N LEU A 160 40.97 -33.84 -21.02
CA LEU A 160 41.21 -34.76 -19.92
C LEU A 160 39.97 -35.62 -19.66
N TYR A 161 40.12 -36.95 -19.72
CA TYR A 161 39.09 -37.89 -19.32
C TYR A 161 39.62 -38.88 -18.29
N LEU A 162 39.07 -38.87 -17.08
CA LEU A 162 39.43 -39.77 -16.00
C LEU A 162 38.21 -40.57 -15.57
N GLU A 163 38.33 -41.90 -15.60
CA GLU A 163 37.25 -42.81 -15.21
C GLU A 163 37.72 -43.71 -14.05
N GLU A 164 36.94 -43.80 -12.97
CA GLU A 164 37.19 -44.67 -11.81
C GLU A 164 38.59 -44.52 -11.18
N CYS A 165 39.16 -43.31 -11.25
CA CYS A 165 40.48 -43.01 -10.69
C CYS A 165 40.40 -42.55 -9.23
N THR A 166 41.45 -42.84 -8.43
CA THR A 166 41.52 -42.45 -7.01
C THR A 166 42.78 -41.63 -6.70
N ASN A 167 42.70 -40.65 -5.81
CA ASN A 167 43.81 -39.76 -5.43
C ASN A 167 44.37 -38.99 -6.64
N VAL A 168 43.51 -38.17 -7.25
CA VAL A 168 43.83 -37.39 -8.46
C VAL A 168 44.20 -35.96 -8.08
N LYS A 169 45.28 -35.40 -8.64
CA LYS A 169 45.65 -33.98 -8.46
C LYS A 169 45.88 -33.25 -9.77
N ILE A 170 45.16 -32.16 -10.01
CA ILE A 170 45.35 -31.25 -11.15
C ILE A 170 45.68 -29.86 -10.61
N VAL A 171 46.92 -29.40 -10.78
CA VAL A 171 47.42 -28.20 -10.08
C VAL A 171 48.18 -27.24 -10.99
N GLY A 172 47.73 -26.00 -11.12
CA GLY A 172 48.44 -24.88 -11.77
C GLY A 172 48.37 -24.82 -13.31
N VAL A 173 47.88 -25.87 -13.96
CA VAL A 173 47.93 -25.99 -15.43
C VAL A 173 46.89 -25.14 -16.13
N PHE A 174 47.18 -24.78 -17.40
CA PHE A 174 46.26 -24.03 -18.26
C PHE A 174 45.66 -24.93 -19.35
N PHE A 175 44.35 -25.13 -19.35
CA PHE A 175 43.60 -25.85 -20.38
C PHE A 175 43.06 -24.89 -21.46
N LYS A 176 43.18 -25.26 -22.73
CA LYS A 176 42.73 -24.43 -23.85
C LYS A 176 42.05 -25.21 -24.98
N ASP A 177 40.98 -24.62 -25.53
CA ASP A 177 40.37 -24.97 -26.82
C ASP A 177 40.08 -26.47 -27.04
N ALA A 178 39.17 -27.05 -26.26
CA ALA A 178 38.65 -28.39 -26.48
C ALA A 178 37.53 -28.42 -27.55
N THR A 179 37.32 -29.57 -28.21
CA THR A 179 36.17 -29.78 -29.10
C THR A 179 34.97 -30.39 -28.39
N ASN A 180 35.20 -31.12 -27.31
CA ASN A 180 34.19 -31.64 -26.39
C ASN A 180 34.35 -31.01 -25.00
N TRP A 181 33.78 -31.61 -23.95
CA TRP A 181 34.05 -31.24 -22.56
C TRP A 181 35.55 -31.13 -22.30
N VAL A 182 35.96 -30.06 -21.63
CA VAL A 182 37.39 -29.78 -21.48
C VAL A 182 38.01 -30.80 -20.54
N THR A 183 37.39 -31.01 -19.38
CA THR A 183 37.79 -32.04 -18.43
C THR A 183 36.57 -32.83 -17.96
N HIS A 184 36.70 -34.14 -17.90
CA HIS A 184 35.63 -35.06 -17.51
C HIS A 184 36.19 -36.06 -16.49
N PHE A 185 35.66 -36.01 -15.27
CA PHE A 185 35.95 -36.96 -14.20
C PHE A 185 34.69 -37.80 -13.95
N GLU A 186 34.79 -39.11 -14.18
CA GLU A 186 33.67 -40.04 -14.05
C GLU A 186 33.99 -41.07 -12.96
N ARG A 187 33.11 -41.19 -11.93
CA ARG A 187 33.25 -42.13 -10.80
C ARG A 187 34.61 -42.09 -10.09
N CYS A 188 35.27 -40.93 -10.11
CA CYS A 188 36.57 -40.73 -9.48
C CYS A 188 36.44 -40.35 -7.99
N ARG A 189 37.50 -40.60 -7.22
CA ARG A 189 37.53 -40.34 -5.76
C ARG A 189 38.77 -39.57 -5.33
N ASN A 190 38.61 -38.72 -4.31
CA ASN A 190 39.70 -37.93 -3.73
C ASN A 190 40.43 -37.07 -4.77
N ILE A 191 39.69 -36.14 -5.37
CA ILE A 191 40.17 -35.28 -6.46
C ILE A 191 40.51 -33.90 -5.89
N LEU A 192 41.69 -33.38 -6.22
CA LEU A 192 42.10 -32.00 -5.98
C LEU A 192 42.33 -31.30 -7.32
N ILE A 193 41.58 -30.23 -7.58
CA ILE A 193 41.78 -29.30 -8.68
C ILE A 193 42.10 -27.95 -8.05
N ASP A 194 43.29 -27.41 -8.26
CA ASP A 194 43.72 -26.18 -7.61
C ASP A 194 44.53 -25.26 -8.52
N GLY A 195 44.19 -23.97 -8.53
CA GLY A 195 44.98 -22.97 -9.25
C GLY A 195 45.00 -23.12 -10.77
N ILE A 196 44.00 -23.79 -11.37
CA ILE A 196 43.99 -24.00 -12.83
C ILE A 196 43.42 -22.78 -13.56
N LYS A 197 43.83 -22.62 -14.81
CA LYS A 197 43.18 -21.74 -15.77
C LYS A 197 42.54 -22.58 -16.87
N LEU A 198 41.37 -22.19 -17.36
CA LEU A 198 40.68 -22.86 -18.46
C LEU A 198 40.04 -21.81 -19.37
N GLU A 199 40.42 -21.81 -20.66
CA GLU A 199 39.83 -20.95 -21.70
C GLU A 199 39.48 -21.80 -22.92
N SER A 200 38.20 -22.13 -23.09
CA SER A 200 37.76 -23.00 -24.17
C SER A 200 36.52 -22.44 -24.84
N MET A 201 36.73 -21.61 -25.86
CA MET A 201 35.67 -20.99 -26.66
C MET A 201 35.63 -21.50 -28.11
N ALA A 202 36.46 -22.51 -28.42
CA ALA A 202 36.64 -23.03 -29.77
C ALA A 202 35.38 -23.66 -30.39
N TYR A 203 34.46 -24.20 -29.58
CA TYR A 203 33.25 -24.88 -30.05
C TYR A 203 32.19 -24.96 -28.96
N TRP A 204 30.90 -24.80 -29.30
CA TRP A 204 29.75 -24.98 -28.42
C TRP A 204 29.66 -26.38 -27.75
N ASN A 205 29.00 -26.47 -26.60
CA ASN A 205 28.82 -27.69 -25.80
C ASN A 205 30.14 -28.30 -25.30
N ASN A 206 30.93 -27.47 -24.61
CA ASN A 206 32.26 -27.81 -24.11
C ASN A 206 32.42 -27.40 -22.63
N ASP A 207 31.60 -27.98 -21.76
CA ASP A 207 31.65 -27.81 -20.30
C ASP A 207 33.10 -27.80 -19.78
N GLY A 208 33.41 -26.87 -18.87
CA GLY A 208 34.76 -26.68 -18.36
C GLY A 208 35.20 -27.83 -17.46
N LEU A 209 34.58 -27.94 -16.29
CA LEU A 209 34.81 -29.02 -15.34
C LEU A 209 33.57 -29.89 -15.21
N ASP A 210 33.59 -31.09 -15.78
CA ASP A 210 32.57 -32.12 -15.59
C ASP A 210 32.96 -33.08 -14.46
N ILE A 211 32.20 -33.03 -13.37
CA ILE A 211 32.34 -33.91 -12.22
C ILE A 211 31.13 -34.85 -12.21
N VAL A 212 31.35 -36.11 -12.59
CA VAL A 212 30.28 -37.08 -12.86
C VAL A 212 30.37 -38.24 -11.87
N ASP A 213 29.35 -38.42 -11.02
CA ASP A 213 29.27 -39.49 -10.01
C ASP A 213 30.55 -39.62 -9.13
N CYS A 214 31.23 -38.50 -8.86
CA CYS A 214 32.51 -38.47 -8.13
C CYS A 214 32.34 -38.23 -6.62
N LYS A 215 33.33 -38.65 -5.82
CA LYS A 215 33.30 -38.47 -4.36
C LYS A 215 34.56 -37.80 -3.83
N ASN A 216 34.40 -36.93 -2.82
CA ASN A 216 35.50 -36.19 -2.19
C ASN A 216 36.31 -35.37 -3.21
N VAL A 217 35.68 -34.34 -3.77
CA VAL A 217 36.30 -33.47 -4.78
C VAL A 217 36.49 -32.07 -4.19
N LYS A 218 37.68 -31.50 -4.38
CA LYS A 218 38.01 -30.13 -4.00
C LYS A 218 38.46 -29.35 -5.22
N ILE A 219 37.76 -28.25 -5.54
CA ILE A 219 38.06 -27.32 -6.63
C ILE A 219 38.33 -25.95 -6.03
N THR A 220 39.56 -25.45 -6.14
CA THR A 220 39.95 -24.18 -5.52
C THR A 220 40.76 -23.26 -6.43
N ASN A 221 40.66 -21.95 -6.18
CA ASN A 221 41.54 -20.92 -6.75
C ASN A 221 41.63 -20.93 -8.28
N SER A 222 40.55 -21.33 -8.96
CA SER A 222 40.58 -21.62 -10.40
C SER A 222 39.79 -20.61 -11.23
N SER A 223 40.24 -20.34 -12.45
CA SER A 223 39.55 -19.46 -13.40
C SER A 223 39.11 -20.24 -14.63
N ILE A 224 37.81 -20.23 -14.91
CA ILE A 224 37.17 -21.08 -15.92
C ILE A 224 36.31 -20.22 -16.85
N ASN A 225 36.58 -20.32 -18.14
CA ASN A 225 35.83 -19.69 -19.23
C ASN A 225 35.53 -20.73 -20.33
N SER A 226 34.25 -21.09 -20.50
CA SER A 226 33.79 -22.14 -21.42
C SER A 226 32.61 -21.68 -22.28
N ALA A 227 32.44 -22.32 -23.45
CA ALA A 227 31.29 -22.08 -24.34
C ALA A 227 30.04 -22.93 -23.97
N ASP A 228 30.07 -23.55 -22.79
CA ASP A 228 28.93 -24.16 -22.09
C ASP A 228 29.21 -24.12 -20.57
N ASP A 229 28.65 -25.00 -19.74
CA ASP A 229 28.68 -24.89 -18.28
C ASP A 229 30.13 -24.82 -17.71
N ALA A 230 30.45 -23.83 -16.86
CA ALA A 230 31.83 -23.66 -16.37
C ALA A 230 32.23 -24.74 -15.36
N ILE A 231 31.47 -24.91 -14.28
CA ILE A 231 31.57 -26.06 -13.38
C ILE A 231 30.24 -26.79 -13.40
N CYS A 232 30.25 -28.02 -13.90
CA CYS A 232 29.08 -28.86 -14.06
C CYS A 232 29.25 -30.15 -13.27
N LEU A 233 28.32 -30.44 -12.37
CA LEU A 233 28.22 -31.74 -11.71
C LEU A 233 27.09 -32.51 -12.37
N LYS A 234 27.37 -33.76 -12.77
CA LYS A 234 26.38 -34.67 -13.35
C LYS A 234 26.27 -35.95 -12.54
N SER A 235 25.14 -36.62 -12.68
CA SER A 235 24.95 -37.99 -12.22
C SER A 235 24.26 -38.80 -13.30
N VAL A 236 24.95 -39.81 -13.83
CA VAL A 236 24.49 -40.61 -14.99
C VAL A 236 24.15 -42.05 -14.60
N ASN A 237 24.54 -42.49 -13.41
CA ASN A 237 24.19 -43.79 -12.84
C ASN A 237 23.11 -43.62 -11.74
N ALA A 238 22.04 -44.42 -11.78
CA ALA A 238 21.01 -44.38 -10.75
C ALA A 238 21.50 -44.88 -9.37
N ASN A 239 22.58 -45.66 -9.35
CA ASN A 239 23.17 -46.26 -8.14
C ASN A 239 24.43 -45.53 -7.66
N ASP A 240 24.82 -44.42 -8.28
CA ASP A 240 25.97 -43.61 -7.86
C ASP A 240 25.62 -42.12 -7.91
N PHE A 241 26.38 -41.27 -7.24
CA PHE A 241 26.07 -39.85 -7.14
C PHE A 241 27.28 -39.03 -6.75
N CYS A 242 27.23 -37.73 -7.04
CA CYS A 242 28.25 -36.81 -6.59
C CYS A 242 28.11 -36.55 -5.08
N GLU A 243 29.19 -36.76 -4.32
CA GLU A 243 29.16 -36.64 -2.85
C GLU A 243 30.39 -35.94 -2.29
N SER A 244 30.18 -35.05 -1.31
CA SER A 244 31.26 -34.34 -0.60
C SER A 244 32.14 -33.54 -1.56
N ILE A 245 31.50 -32.62 -2.29
CA ILE A 245 32.17 -31.75 -3.26
C ILE A 245 32.33 -30.35 -2.65
N TYR A 246 33.52 -29.80 -2.74
CA TYR A 246 33.87 -28.47 -2.23
C TYR A 246 34.44 -27.60 -3.34
N VAL A 247 33.80 -26.47 -3.61
CA VAL A 247 34.26 -25.46 -4.59
C VAL A 247 34.51 -24.15 -3.86
N GLU A 248 35.68 -23.55 -4.01
CA GLU A 248 36.00 -22.29 -3.35
C GLU A 248 36.89 -21.36 -4.18
N ASN A 249 36.69 -20.04 -4.06
CA ASN A 249 37.55 -19.00 -4.65
C ASN A 249 37.75 -19.17 -6.16
N CYS A 250 36.66 -19.37 -6.91
CA CYS A 250 36.73 -19.58 -8.36
C CYS A 250 36.13 -18.40 -9.13
N LYS A 251 36.75 -18.07 -10.27
CA LYS A 251 36.30 -17.03 -11.21
C LYS A 251 35.72 -17.67 -12.47
N LEU A 252 34.42 -17.52 -12.71
CA LEU A 252 33.66 -18.26 -13.70
C LEU A 252 33.05 -17.34 -14.76
N ARG A 253 33.11 -17.78 -16.00
CA ARG A 253 32.51 -17.15 -17.18
C ARG A 253 32.00 -18.24 -18.11
N SER A 254 30.81 -18.09 -18.71
CA SER A 254 30.21 -19.16 -19.52
C SER A 254 29.12 -18.67 -20.47
N SER A 255 29.01 -19.21 -21.69
CA SER A 255 27.81 -19.01 -22.53
C SER A 255 26.64 -19.94 -22.18
N ALA A 256 26.68 -20.59 -21.01
CA ALA A 256 25.60 -21.34 -20.38
C ALA A 256 25.55 -21.00 -18.87
N ASN A 257 25.73 -21.97 -17.96
CA ASN A 257 25.68 -21.72 -16.51
C ASN A 257 27.09 -21.62 -15.91
N ALA A 258 27.25 -20.80 -14.87
CA ALA A 258 28.53 -20.69 -14.17
C ALA A 258 28.76 -21.89 -13.23
N PHE A 259 27.84 -22.13 -12.29
CA PHE A 259 27.87 -23.30 -11.43
C PHE A 259 26.56 -24.08 -11.58
N LYS A 260 26.66 -25.37 -11.93
CA LYS A 260 25.50 -26.22 -12.21
C LYS A 260 25.59 -27.58 -11.54
N LEU A 261 24.46 -28.02 -10.97
CA LEU A 261 24.16 -29.42 -10.69
C LEU A 261 23.09 -29.89 -11.67
N GLY A 262 23.34 -30.98 -12.38
CA GLY A 262 22.51 -31.48 -13.49
C GLY A 262 23.16 -31.19 -14.85
N THR A 263 22.49 -31.35 -15.98
CA THR A 263 21.09 -31.75 -16.14
C THR A 263 20.88 -33.26 -15.96
N SER A 264 21.91 -34.09 -16.20
CA SER A 264 21.81 -35.52 -15.87
C SER A 264 21.85 -35.68 -14.36
N SER A 265 20.78 -36.22 -13.78
CA SER A 265 20.60 -36.30 -12.33
C SER A 265 20.03 -37.66 -11.90
N LYS A 266 20.48 -38.76 -12.50
CA LYS A 266 19.87 -40.09 -12.30
C LYS A 266 20.04 -40.63 -10.88
N GLY A 267 21.20 -40.46 -10.27
CA GLY A 267 21.45 -40.86 -8.88
C GLY A 267 21.40 -39.69 -7.90
N GLY A 268 22.06 -38.57 -8.23
CA GLY A 268 21.88 -37.29 -7.54
C GLY A 268 23.14 -36.59 -7.07
N PHE A 269 22.98 -35.69 -6.09
CA PHE A 269 24.01 -34.83 -5.53
C PHE A 269 23.81 -34.68 -4.02
N LYS A 270 24.86 -34.95 -3.23
CA LYS A 270 24.82 -34.91 -1.78
C LYS A 270 25.99 -34.15 -1.18
N ASN A 271 25.74 -33.34 -0.15
CA ASN A 271 26.79 -32.68 0.65
C ASN A 271 27.73 -31.84 -0.22
N ILE A 272 27.16 -30.87 -0.95
CA ILE A 272 27.91 -29.99 -1.86
C ILE A 272 28.07 -28.63 -1.20
N LYS A 273 29.30 -28.13 -1.12
CA LYS A 273 29.64 -26.84 -0.53
C LYS A 273 30.34 -25.95 -1.54
N VAL A 274 29.83 -24.74 -1.72
CA VAL A 274 30.39 -23.74 -2.64
C VAL A 274 30.65 -22.44 -1.88
N ARG A 275 31.83 -21.85 -2.04
CA ARG A 275 32.25 -20.62 -1.38
C ARG A 275 32.88 -19.64 -2.36
N ASN A 276 32.61 -18.35 -2.22
CA ASN A 276 33.38 -17.28 -2.84
C ASN A 276 33.54 -17.44 -4.37
N LEU A 277 32.44 -17.33 -5.11
CA LEU A 277 32.47 -17.32 -6.58
C LEU A 277 32.40 -15.89 -7.12
N GLU A 278 33.28 -15.58 -8.07
CA GLU A 278 33.20 -14.39 -8.92
C GLU A 278 32.70 -14.80 -10.31
N ILE A 279 31.54 -14.33 -10.72
CA ILE A 279 30.87 -14.73 -11.96
C ILE A 279 30.66 -13.50 -12.84
N TYR A 280 30.94 -13.62 -14.13
CA TYR A 280 30.72 -12.52 -15.06
C TYR A 280 30.42 -13.00 -16.48
N ASP A 281 29.63 -12.20 -17.20
CA ASP A 281 29.26 -12.39 -18.60
C ASP A 281 28.66 -13.78 -18.88
N THR A 282 27.79 -14.28 -17.99
CA THR A 282 27.27 -15.65 -18.05
C THR A 282 25.86 -15.70 -18.65
N TYR A 283 25.67 -16.41 -19.76
CA TYR A 283 24.43 -16.37 -20.54
C TYR A 283 23.18 -16.83 -19.78
N ARG A 284 23.23 -18.01 -19.13
CA ARG A 284 22.10 -18.60 -18.41
C ARG A 284 22.15 -18.20 -16.94
N SER A 285 22.34 -19.14 -16.02
CA SER A 285 22.26 -18.86 -14.59
C SER A 285 23.64 -18.76 -13.93
N ALA A 286 23.76 -17.86 -12.96
CA ALA A 286 24.90 -17.85 -12.04
C ALA A 286 24.92 -19.14 -11.20
N ILE A 287 23.75 -19.57 -10.70
CA ILE A 287 23.55 -20.81 -9.96
C ILE A 287 22.37 -21.59 -10.58
N ALA A 288 22.62 -22.82 -11.03
CA ALA A 288 21.59 -23.74 -11.54
C ALA A 288 21.62 -25.08 -10.77
N LEU A 289 20.50 -25.46 -10.16
CA LEU A 289 20.35 -26.67 -9.36
C LEU A 289 19.18 -27.51 -9.91
N GLU A 290 19.50 -28.59 -10.60
CA GLU A 290 18.53 -29.37 -11.39
C GLU A 290 18.52 -30.84 -10.96
N ALA A 291 17.36 -31.35 -10.57
CA ALA A 291 17.08 -32.80 -10.53
C ALA A 291 15.83 -33.12 -11.34
N VAL A 292 16.03 -33.80 -12.47
CA VAL A 292 14.96 -34.07 -13.45
C VAL A 292 14.89 -35.52 -13.90
N ASP A 293 15.89 -36.36 -13.59
CA ASP A 293 16.00 -37.74 -14.06
C ASP A 293 15.76 -38.80 -12.96
N GLY A 294 15.14 -38.41 -11.85
CA GLY A 294 14.70 -39.30 -10.77
C GLY A 294 15.65 -39.44 -9.58
N GLY A 295 16.85 -38.87 -9.64
CA GLY A 295 17.75 -38.72 -8.50
C GLY A 295 17.43 -37.48 -7.64
N PHE A 296 18.29 -37.21 -6.66
CA PHE A 296 18.05 -36.21 -5.61
C PHE A 296 19.07 -35.07 -5.56
N LEU A 297 18.71 -33.92 -4.97
CA LEU A 297 19.64 -32.92 -4.43
C LEU A 297 19.43 -32.82 -2.92
N GLU A 298 20.48 -33.05 -2.15
CA GLU A 298 20.41 -33.04 -0.69
C GLU A 298 21.63 -32.35 -0.05
N ASN A 299 21.38 -31.44 0.90
CA ASN A 299 22.41 -30.75 1.69
C ASN A 299 23.39 -29.96 0.79
N ILE A 300 22.84 -29.00 0.06
CA ILE A 300 23.60 -28.11 -0.83
C ILE A 300 23.75 -26.75 -0.14
N ASP A 301 24.98 -26.27 0.00
CA ASP A 301 25.29 -25.06 0.77
C ASP A 301 26.22 -24.14 -0.05
N ILE A 302 25.67 -23.08 -0.62
CA ILE A 302 26.33 -22.13 -1.51
C ILE A 302 26.40 -20.77 -0.83
N GLN A 303 27.59 -20.20 -0.66
CA GLN A 303 27.76 -18.91 0.01
C GLN A 303 28.78 -18.01 -0.70
N GLY A 304 28.55 -16.70 -0.69
CA GLY A 304 29.52 -15.71 -1.19
C GLY A 304 29.62 -15.68 -2.71
N VAL A 305 28.49 -15.51 -3.41
CA VAL A 305 28.47 -15.43 -4.89
C VAL A 305 28.33 -13.98 -5.33
N LYS A 306 29.27 -13.48 -6.12
CA LYS A 306 29.20 -12.16 -6.77
C LYS A 306 29.11 -12.35 -8.27
N ALA A 307 27.99 -11.98 -8.86
CA ALA A 307 27.73 -12.16 -10.29
C ALA A 307 27.39 -10.83 -10.95
N LYS A 308 27.97 -10.57 -12.13
CA LYS A 308 27.64 -9.38 -12.93
C LYS A 308 27.39 -9.78 -14.37
N ASN A 309 26.39 -9.17 -15.01
CA ASN A 309 26.06 -9.46 -16.40
C ASN A 309 25.77 -10.96 -16.55
N THR A 310 24.71 -11.44 -15.89
CA THR A 310 24.26 -12.84 -15.96
C THR A 310 22.79 -12.93 -16.33
N GLY A 311 22.36 -13.93 -17.09
CA GLY A 311 20.98 -14.01 -17.58
C GLY A 311 19.95 -14.29 -16.49
N ASN A 312 20.34 -15.04 -15.46
CA ASN A 312 19.54 -15.33 -14.29
C ASN A 312 20.44 -15.50 -13.05
N ALA A 313 19.94 -15.16 -11.87
CA ALA A 313 20.70 -15.31 -10.63
C ALA A 313 20.64 -16.75 -10.10
N ILE A 314 19.43 -17.25 -9.81
CA ILE A 314 19.20 -18.55 -9.16
C ILE A 314 18.12 -19.32 -9.94
N PHE A 315 18.44 -20.54 -10.35
CA PHE A 315 17.51 -21.49 -10.96
C PHE A 315 17.51 -22.80 -10.18
N ILE A 316 16.37 -23.19 -9.62
CA ILE A 316 16.20 -24.47 -8.93
C ILE A 316 14.99 -25.19 -9.54
N ARG A 317 15.20 -26.42 -10.02
CA ARG A 317 14.17 -27.18 -10.72
C ARG A 317 14.17 -28.65 -10.31
N SER A 318 13.04 -29.10 -9.78
CA SER A 318 12.68 -30.53 -9.75
C SER A 318 11.75 -30.87 -10.92
N ALA A 319 12.00 -31.96 -11.63
CA ALA A 319 11.14 -32.44 -12.72
C ALA A 319 11.15 -33.98 -12.86
N HIS A 320 10.44 -34.51 -13.85
CA HIS A 320 10.36 -35.95 -14.13
C HIS A 320 10.43 -36.23 -15.65
N ARG A 321 11.65 -36.15 -16.20
CA ARG A 321 11.88 -36.32 -17.63
C ARG A 321 11.71 -37.76 -18.12
N ASN A 322 12.00 -38.74 -17.26
CA ASN A 322 11.91 -40.18 -17.58
C ASN A 322 10.75 -40.83 -16.82
N LYS A 323 9.66 -41.20 -17.50
CA LYS A 323 8.46 -41.76 -16.86
C LYS A 323 8.67 -43.05 -16.08
N ASP A 324 9.71 -43.81 -16.41
CA ASP A 324 9.99 -45.13 -15.83
C ASP A 324 10.88 -45.06 -14.57
N THR A 325 11.21 -43.84 -14.10
CA THR A 325 12.02 -43.64 -12.89
C THR A 325 11.19 -43.04 -11.76
N THR A 326 11.75 -42.99 -10.55
CA THR A 326 11.18 -42.22 -9.43
C THR A 326 11.14 -40.72 -9.75
N TYR A 327 10.26 -39.97 -9.08
CA TYR A 327 10.28 -38.50 -9.14
C TYR A 327 11.53 -37.96 -8.43
N SER A 328 12.12 -36.91 -8.98
CA SER A 328 13.26 -36.25 -8.37
C SER A 328 12.88 -35.53 -7.07
N GLY A 329 13.79 -35.57 -6.10
CA GLY A 329 13.64 -34.90 -4.81
C GLY A 329 14.69 -33.81 -4.62
N ILE A 330 14.29 -32.62 -4.15
CA ILE A 330 15.22 -31.55 -3.78
C ILE A 330 14.92 -31.14 -2.36
N GLN A 331 15.91 -31.23 -1.47
CA GLN A 331 15.75 -30.84 -0.08
C GLN A 331 17.03 -30.26 0.55
N ASN A 332 16.85 -29.42 1.57
CA ASN A 332 17.93 -28.86 2.40
C ASN A 332 18.94 -28.06 1.57
N ILE A 333 18.47 -27.00 0.93
CA ILE A 333 19.31 -26.09 0.15
C ILE A 333 19.50 -24.79 0.92
N VAL A 334 20.75 -24.36 1.05
CA VAL A 334 21.15 -23.11 1.70
C VAL A 334 21.91 -22.28 0.67
N ILE A 335 21.43 -21.06 0.40
CA ILE A 335 22.11 -20.08 -0.45
C ILE A 335 22.25 -18.78 0.33
N LYS A 336 23.48 -18.32 0.55
CA LYS A 336 23.76 -17.09 1.31
C LYS A 336 24.72 -16.13 0.64
N ASP A 337 24.63 -14.87 1.02
CA ASP A 337 25.61 -13.82 0.67
C ASP A 337 25.81 -13.72 -0.85
N VAL A 338 24.71 -13.51 -1.57
CA VAL A 338 24.68 -13.45 -3.03
C VAL A 338 24.41 -12.03 -3.49
N THR A 339 25.20 -11.52 -4.42
CA THR A 339 24.96 -10.24 -5.11
C THR A 339 24.99 -10.46 -6.62
N VAL A 340 23.89 -10.18 -7.33
CA VAL A 340 23.78 -10.38 -8.78
C VAL A 340 23.26 -9.12 -9.49
N GLU A 341 23.87 -8.79 -10.63
CA GLU A 341 23.34 -7.81 -11.60
C GLU A 341 22.93 -8.51 -12.91
N VAL A 342 21.63 -8.44 -13.24
CA VAL A 342 21.04 -8.99 -14.47
C VAL A 342 20.84 -7.86 -15.51
N PRO A 343 21.43 -7.97 -16.72
CA PRO A 343 21.38 -6.95 -17.77
C PRO A 343 20.07 -6.98 -18.59
N ALA A 344 19.82 -5.95 -19.41
CA ALA A 344 18.71 -5.94 -20.39
C ALA A 344 19.02 -6.77 -21.64
N GLY A 345 20.31 -6.83 -21.99
CA GLY A 345 20.81 -7.52 -23.17
C GLY A 345 21.30 -8.93 -22.86
N LYS A 346 21.79 -9.59 -23.90
CA LYS A 346 22.38 -10.91 -23.79
C LYS A 346 23.74 -10.85 -23.05
N PRO A 347 23.90 -11.55 -21.92
CA PRO A 347 25.11 -11.47 -21.10
C PRO A 347 26.42 -11.82 -21.83
N ASP A 348 26.36 -12.79 -22.73
CA ASP A 348 27.49 -13.31 -23.50
C ASP A 348 27.59 -12.68 -24.91
N ALA A 349 26.93 -11.54 -25.13
CA ALA A 349 27.04 -10.80 -26.38
C ALA A 349 28.52 -10.47 -26.69
N GLY A 350 28.97 -10.79 -27.90
CA GLY A 350 30.36 -10.63 -28.34
C GLY A 350 31.29 -11.79 -27.95
N TYR A 351 30.77 -12.89 -27.39
CA TYR A 351 31.51 -14.15 -27.34
C TYR A 351 31.84 -14.62 -28.77
N GLU A 352 33.00 -15.27 -28.93
CA GLU A 352 33.34 -15.89 -30.22
C GLU A 352 32.29 -16.92 -30.65
N MET A 353 31.72 -17.62 -29.67
CA MET A 353 30.58 -18.51 -29.82
C MET A 353 29.54 -18.14 -28.76
N GLU A 354 28.60 -17.27 -29.11
CA GLU A 354 27.50 -16.94 -28.20
C GLU A 354 26.52 -18.11 -28.07
N GLY A 355 25.82 -18.17 -26.94
CA GLY A 355 24.71 -19.09 -26.69
C GLY A 355 23.55 -18.90 -27.68
N PRO A 356 22.61 -19.84 -27.74
CA PRO A 356 21.47 -19.76 -28.67
C PRO A 356 20.59 -18.53 -28.39
N LEU A 357 20.03 -17.91 -29.44
CA LEU A 357 19.01 -16.85 -29.26
C LEU A 357 17.72 -17.44 -28.70
N LEU A 358 17.09 -16.71 -27.76
CA LEU A 358 15.79 -17.07 -27.20
C LEU A 358 14.69 -16.66 -28.18
N ARG A 359 13.71 -17.53 -28.39
CA ARG A 359 12.50 -17.23 -29.18
C ARG A 359 11.36 -16.83 -28.24
N TYR A 360 10.54 -15.85 -28.65
CA TYR A 360 9.24 -15.63 -28.00
C TYR A 360 8.42 -16.93 -28.06
N PRO A 361 7.71 -17.34 -26.98
CA PRO A 361 6.69 -18.36 -27.13
C PRO A 361 5.57 -17.80 -28.04
N PRO A 362 5.23 -18.44 -29.18
CA PRO A 362 3.97 -18.16 -29.84
C PRO A 362 2.84 -18.73 -28.97
N GLY A 363 1.77 -17.97 -28.79
CA GLY A 363 0.63 -18.32 -27.94
C GLY A 363 0.11 -19.74 -28.20
N ILE A 364 0.00 -20.50 -27.12
CA ILE A 364 -0.92 -21.64 -26.90
C ILE A 364 -1.17 -22.50 -28.15
N VAL A 365 -0.22 -23.37 -28.52
CA VAL A 365 -0.52 -24.64 -29.20
C VAL A 365 0.41 -25.71 -28.62
N PRO A 366 -0.11 -26.84 -28.11
CA PRO A 366 0.72 -27.97 -27.73
C PRO A 366 1.22 -28.64 -29.01
N ASP A 367 2.52 -28.93 -28.99
CA ASP A 367 3.30 -29.67 -29.99
C ASP A 367 3.93 -28.83 -31.14
N GLN A 368 5.26 -28.97 -31.25
CA GLN A 368 6.13 -28.60 -32.40
C GLN A 368 6.80 -27.22 -32.51
N ASN A 369 7.35 -26.62 -31.44
CA ASN A 369 8.41 -25.60 -31.62
C ASN A 369 9.44 -25.60 -30.48
N LYS A 370 10.13 -26.74 -30.29
CA LYS A 370 11.28 -26.83 -29.37
C LYS A 370 12.40 -25.89 -29.82
N LEU A 371 13.08 -25.27 -28.86
CA LEU A 371 14.35 -24.57 -29.08
C LEU A 371 15.35 -25.54 -29.70
N ILE A 372 15.67 -25.39 -30.99
CA ILE A 372 16.73 -26.14 -31.66
C ILE A 372 17.98 -25.28 -31.56
N SER A 373 18.96 -25.67 -30.74
CA SER A 373 20.30 -25.06 -30.81
C SER A 373 20.92 -25.49 -32.15
N VAL A 374 20.97 -24.59 -33.14
CA VAL A 374 21.60 -24.85 -34.44
C VAL A 374 23.02 -24.30 -34.43
N SER A 375 23.96 -25.04 -35.04
CA SER A 375 25.39 -24.69 -35.05
C SER A 375 25.63 -23.40 -35.81
N PRO A 376 26.53 -22.51 -35.35
CA PRO A 376 27.00 -21.37 -36.15
C PRO A 376 27.70 -21.75 -37.45
N TRP A 377 28.17 -23.01 -37.57
CA TRP A 377 28.77 -23.56 -38.80
C TRP A 377 27.73 -24.10 -39.79
N ASN A 378 26.44 -24.12 -39.42
CA ASN A 378 25.36 -24.30 -40.36
C ASN A 378 24.91 -22.90 -40.83
N HIS A 379 25.51 -22.42 -41.93
CA HIS A 379 25.36 -21.06 -42.49
C HIS A 379 23.91 -20.65 -42.88
N SER A 380 22.88 -21.45 -42.58
CA SER A 380 21.50 -21.26 -43.02
C SER A 380 20.50 -20.80 -41.96
N TYR A 381 20.88 -20.70 -40.68
CA TYR A 381 19.95 -20.26 -39.61
C TYR A 381 20.35 -18.91 -39.00
N LYS A 382 20.30 -17.84 -39.81
CA LYS A 382 19.88 -16.53 -39.28
C LYS A 382 18.36 -16.56 -39.24
N ASP A 383 17.78 -16.83 -38.08
CA ASP A 383 16.33 -16.66 -37.92
C ASP A 383 16.04 -15.15 -37.94
N PRO A 384 15.42 -14.61 -39.01
CA PRO A 384 15.11 -13.18 -39.08
C PRO A 384 14.06 -12.77 -38.04
N ASN A 385 13.39 -13.72 -37.38
CA ASN A 385 12.39 -13.50 -36.36
C ASN A 385 12.92 -13.64 -34.92
N ALA A 386 14.23 -13.85 -34.72
CA ALA A 386 14.79 -13.87 -33.37
C ALA A 386 14.75 -12.45 -32.75
N ILE A 387 14.04 -12.31 -31.63
CA ILE A 387 13.81 -11.02 -30.95
C ILE A 387 14.75 -10.92 -29.75
N ILE A 388 15.49 -9.82 -29.66
CA ILE A 388 16.23 -9.44 -28.46
C ILE A 388 15.24 -8.81 -27.48
N TYR A 389 15.10 -9.39 -26.29
CA TYR A 389 14.24 -8.83 -25.25
C TYR A 389 14.73 -7.44 -24.83
N LYS A 390 13.80 -6.50 -24.67
CA LYS A 390 14.09 -5.14 -24.21
C LYS A 390 13.92 -4.99 -22.69
N HIS A 391 13.52 -6.05 -22.00
CA HIS A 391 13.24 -6.11 -20.57
C HIS A 391 13.69 -7.46 -20.00
N ASN A 392 13.77 -7.57 -18.67
CA ASN A 392 14.04 -8.86 -18.02
C ASN A 392 12.89 -9.84 -18.28
N VAL A 393 13.10 -11.02 -18.87
CA VAL A 393 12.02 -11.99 -19.09
C VAL A 393 12.03 -13.12 -18.06
N PHE A 394 13.18 -13.40 -17.46
CA PHE A 394 13.39 -14.57 -16.63
C PHE A 394 13.76 -14.16 -15.19
N PRO A 395 12.79 -14.15 -14.25
CA PRO A 395 13.10 -13.98 -12.84
C PRO A 395 13.89 -15.18 -12.31
N SER A 396 14.49 -15.02 -11.13
CA SER A 396 14.97 -16.18 -10.37
C SER A 396 13.82 -17.12 -10.06
N SER A 397 14.00 -18.42 -10.24
CA SER A 397 12.90 -19.37 -10.11
C SER A 397 13.24 -20.60 -9.29
N ILE A 398 12.29 -21.01 -8.45
CA ILE A 398 12.34 -22.26 -7.67
C ILE A 398 11.04 -23.00 -7.97
N SER A 399 11.14 -24.15 -8.62
CA SER A 399 9.96 -24.88 -9.10
C SER A 399 10.07 -26.38 -8.81
N GLY A 400 9.10 -26.89 -8.06
CA GLY A 400 8.81 -28.32 -7.94
C GLY A 400 7.74 -28.79 -8.92
N LEU A 401 7.11 -29.93 -8.61
CA LEU A 401 5.93 -30.44 -9.31
C LEU A 401 4.77 -30.63 -8.32
N PRO A 402 3.50 -30.63 -8.80
CA PRO A 402 2.36 -31.00 -7.96
C PRO A 402 2.58 -32.35 -7.27
N GLY A 403 2.43 -32.40 -5.94
CA GLY A 403 2.66 -33.60 -5.14
C GLY A 403 4.13 -33.93 -4.85
N HIS A 404 5.07 -33.25 -5.49
CA HIS A 404 6.52 -33.43 -5.34
C HIS A 404 7.22 -32.07 -5.15
N PRO A 405 6.97 -31.38 -4.02
CA PRO A 405 7.50 -30.04 -3.81
C PRO A 405 9.01 -30.05 -3.59
N VAL A 406 9.66 -28.93 -3.92
CA VAL A 406 11.01 -28.63 -3.43
C VAL A 406 10.93 -28.30 -1.94
N GLN A 407 11.81 -28.87 -1.11
CA GLN A 407 11.66 -28.80 0.35
C GLN A 407 12.84 -28.09 1.05
N ASN A 408 12.53 -27.40 2.15
CA ASN A 408 13.51 -26.86 3.10
C ASN A 408 14.61 -26.02 2.46
N ILE A 409 14.22 -24.85 1.93
CA ILE A 409 15.12 -23.91 1.26
C ILE A 409 15.36 -22.70 2.15
N LEU A 410 16.62 -22.33 2.35
CA LEU A 410 17.02 -21.08 3.01
C LEU A 410 17.76 -20.18 2.01
N LEU A 411 17.19 -19.01 1.77
CA LEU A 411 17.84 -17.90 1.08
C LEU A 411 18.15 -16.80 2.11
N GLU A 412 19.40 -16.40 2.27
CA GLU A 412 19.79 -15.37 3.26
C GLU A 412 20.81 -14.37 2.69
N ASN A 413 20.64 -13.07 2.95
CA ASN A 413 21.55 -12.01 2.48
C ASN A 413 21.70 -12.02 0.95
N ILE A 414 20.59 -11.89 0.23
CA ILE A 414 20.55 -11.93 -1.24
C ILE A 414 20.21 -10.55 -1.78
N ASN A 415 21.05 -9.99 -2.66
CA ASN A 415 20.81 -8.72 -3.35
C ASN A 415 20.82 -8.95 -4.88
N ILE A 416 19.69 -8.72 -5.54
CA ILE A 416 19.59 -8.86 -7.00
C ILE A 416 19.08 -7.57 -7.61
N THR A 417 19.81 -7.07 -8.60
CA THR A 417 19.41 -5.92 -9.42
C THR A 417 19.07 -6.39 -10.83
N TYR A 418 17.84 -6.15 -11.26
CA TYR A 418 17.35 -6.38 -12.60
C TYR A 418 17.20 -5.06 -13.35
N VAL A 419 17.21 -5.11 -14.68
CA VAL A 419 16.82 -3.93 -15.48
C VAL A 419 15.32 -3.63 -15.37
N GLY A 420 14.45 -4.65 -15.32
CA GLY A 420 13.00 -4.45 -15.34
C GLY A 420 12.47 -4.14 -16.74
N GLY A 421 11.42 -3.31 -16.82
CA GLY A 421 10.88 -2.78 -18.07
C GLY A 421 9.72 -3.58 -18.69
N GLY A 422 9.23 -4.62 -18.02
CA GLY A 422 8.09 -5.41 -18.50
C GLY A 422 6.83 -4.56 -18.64
N LYS A 423 6.19 -4.59 -19.81
CA LYS A 423 4.97 -3.82 -20.12
C LYS A 423 3.78 -4.75 -20.28
N LYS A 424 2.58 -4.25 -19.94
CA LYS A 424 1.33 -5.04 -19.99
C LYS A 424 1.04 -5.56 -21.40
N GLU A 425 1.38 -4.79 -22.43
CA GLU A 425 0.98 -5.02 -23.82
C GLU A 425 1.82 -6.07 -24.54
N VAL A 426 2.94 -6.50 -23.95
CA VAL A 426 4.01 -7.18 -24.70
C VAL A 426 3.94 -8.71 -24.60
N ASN A 427 3.46 -9.29 -23.48
CA ASN A 427 3.02 -10.70 -23.28
C ASN A 427 2.85 -11.00 -21.77
N TYR A 428 2.04 -10.19 -21.08
CA TYR A 428 1.77 -10.36 -19.64
C TYR A 428 0.87 -11.57 -19.36
N ILE A 429 1.26 -12.44 -18.41
CA ILE A 429 0.38 -13.47 -17.83
C ILE A 429 -0.38 -12.84 -16.64
N PRO A 430 -1.71 -12.69 -16.72
CA PRO A 430 -2.52 -12.21 -15.61
C PRO A 430 -2.44 -13.11 -14.38
N LEU A 431 -2.57 -12.51 -13.19
CA LEU A 431 -2.50 -13.23 -11.91
C LEU A 431 -3.65 -14.21 -11.69
N ASP A 432 -4.81 -14.01 -12.32
CA ASP A 432 -5.90 -14.99 -12.36
C ASP A 432 -5.62 -16.17 -13.31
N SER A 433 -4.58 -16.03 -14.13
CA SER A 433 -4.18 -16.96 -15.17
C SER A 433 -2.84 -17.66 -14.84
N LEU A 434 -2.42 -17.69 -13.57
CA LEU A 434 -1.19 -18.39 -13.16
C LEU A 434 -1.19 -19.88 -13.56
N HIS A 435 -2.37 -20.50 -13.63
CA HIS A 435 -2.57 -21.86 -14.12
C HIS A 435 -2.13 -22.09 -15.59
N MET A 436 -1.91 -21.02 -16.36
CA MET A 436 -1.41 -21.07 -17.74
C MET A 436 0.11 -21.27 -17.83
N VAL A 437 0.86 -20.99 -16.76
CA VAL A 437 2.29 -21.33 -16.71
C VAL A 437 2.37 -22.85 -16.64
N THR A 438 2.93 -23.49 -17.65
CA THR A 438 2.98 -24.95 -17.77
C THR A 438 3.90 -25.57 -16.73
N GLU A 439 3.58 -26.78 -16.27
CA GLU A 439 4.48 -27.53 -15.39
C GLU A 439 5.78 -27.97 -16.08
N ALA A 440 5.81 -28.05 -17.41
CA ALA A 440 7.00 -28.37 -18.22
C ALA A 440 7.81 -29.56 -17.66
N GLU A 441 7.10 -30.61 -17.25
CA GLU A 441 7.64 -31.77 -16.50
C GLU A 441 8.73 -32.53 -17.26
N LYS A 442 8.61 -32.65 -18.59
CA LYS A 442 9.50 -33.44 -19.45
C LYS A 442 10.49 -32.60 -20.26
N ASP A 443 10.38 -31.28 -20.14
CA ASP A 443 11.19 -30.37 -20.93
C ASP A 443 12.62 -30.34 -20.39
N TYR A 444 13.56 -29.92 -21.25
CA TYR A 444 14.94 -29.75 -20.82
C TYR A 444 14.98 -28.63 -19.76
N PRO A 445 15.55 -28.87 -18.57
CA PRO A 445 15.57 -27.86 -17.52
C PRO A 445 16.53 -26.74 -17.91
N GLU A 446 15.97 -25.60 -18.29
CA GLU A 446 16.71 -24.36 -18.43
C GLU A 446 15.84 -23.20 -17.97
N PHE A 447 16.47 -22.11 -17.52
CA PHE A 447 15.79 -20.97 -16.91
C PHE A 447 14.70 -20.32 -17.81
N SER A 448 14.76 -20.52 -19.12
CA SER A 448 13.80 -20.01 -20.10
C SER A 448 12.66 -20.97 -20.44
N MET A 449 12.64 -22.19 -19.88
CA MET A 449 11.68 -23.26 -20.26
C MET A 449 10.21 -22.88 -20.06
N PHE A 450 9.92 -22.00 -19.10
CA PHE A 450 8.55 -21.53 -18.81
C PHE A 450 8.10 -20.36 -19.69
N GLY A 451 8.97 -19.85 -20.57
CA GLY A 451 8.75 -18.59 -21.28
C GLY A 451 8.77 -17.39 -20.35
N GLU A 452 7.97 -16.37 -20.67
CA GLU A 452 7.84 -15.17 -19.85
C GLU A 452 7.02 -15.48 -18.59
N LEU A 453 7.61 -15.23 -17.42
CA LEU A 453 6.96 -15.47 -16.14
C LEU A 453 6.27 -14.20 -15.62
N PRO A 454 5.20 -14.33 -14.80
CA PRO A 454 4.41 -13.20 -14.29
C PRO A 454 5.12 -12.39 -13.19
N ALA A 455 6.38 -12.71 -12.89
CA ALA A 455 7.21 -12.01 -11.92
C ALA A 455 8.49 -11.47 -12.59
N TRP A 456 9.03 -10.35 -12.09
CA TRP A 456 10.34 -9.85 -12.54
C TRP A 456 11.50 -10.23 -11.61
N GLY A 457 11.24 -10.49 -10.33
CA GLY A 457 12.26 -10.80 -9.33
C GLY A 457 12.37 -12.29 -8.99
N PHE A 458 11.33 -12.85 -8.36
CA PHE A 458 11.23 -14.27 -8.02
C PHE A 458 9.90 -14.88 -8.46
N PHE A 459 9.95 -16.05 -9.11
CA PHE A 459 8.80 -16.92 -9.36
C PHE A 459 8.99 -18.27 -8.66
N ILE A 460 8.16 -18.56 -7.67
CA ILE A 460 8.32 -19.71 -6.78
C ILE A 460 7.06 -20.55 -6.84
N ARG A 461 7.20 -21.83 -7.18
CA ARG A 461 6.06 -22.74 -7.35
C ARG A 461 6.32 -24.14 -6.80
N HIS A 462 5.32 -24.74 -6.14
CA HIS A 462 5.40 -26.10 -5.58
C HIS A 462 6.57 -26.25 -4.60
N VAL A 463 6.56 -25.46 -3.53
CA VAL A 463 7.65 -25.42 -2.54
C VAL A 463 7.11 -25.58 -1.12
N GLU A 464 7.79 -26.35 -0.29
CA GLU A 464 7.48 -26.49 1.14
C GLU A 464 8.68 -26.11 2.02
N GLY A 465 8.47 -25.25 3.01
CA GLY A 465 9.52 -24.85 3.95
C GLY A 465 10.54 -23.87 3.38
N LEU A 466 10.08 -22.87 2.62
CA LEU A 466 10.93 -21.80 2.11
C LEU A 466 11.11 -20.68 3.16
N LYS A 467 12.36 -20.37 3.48
CA LYS A 467 12.75 -19.23 4.32
C LYS A 467 13.60 -18.27 3.51
N MET A 468 13.19 -17.00 3.48
CA MET A 468 13.90 -15.92 2.83
C MET A 468 14.19 -14.82 3.86
N LYS A 469 15.47 -14.52 4.09
CA LYS A 469 15.92 -13.58 5.11
C LYS A 469 16.88 -12.54 4.55
N ASN A 470 16.66 -11.26 4.83
CA ASN A 470 17.52 -10.17 4.35
C ASN A 470 17.68 -10.21 2.82
N ILE A 471 16.56 -10.06 2.11
CA ILE A 471 16.51 -10.09 0.65
C ILE A 471 16.29 -8.68 0.14
N LYS A 472 17.08 -8.25 -0.84
CA LYS A 472 16.91 -6.99 -1.55
C LYS A 472 16.72 -7.23 -3.05
N LEU A 473 15.62 -6.75 -3.60
CA LEU A 473 15.33 -6.80 -5.03
C LEU A 473 15.20 -5.39 -5.57
N THR A 474 15.94 -5.06 -6.62
CA THR A 474 15.89 -3.74 -7.27
C THR A 474 15.58 -3.91 -8.75
N SER A 475 14.66 -3.11 -9.26
CA SER A 475 14.42 -2.95 -10.71
C SER A 475 14.87 -1.55 -11.13
N LYS A 476 15.74 -1.44 -12.14
CA LYS A 476 16.24 -0.14 -12.63
C LYS A 476 15.15 0.67 -13.35
N GLU A 477 14.28 -0.02 -14.08
CA GLU A 477 13.11 0.52 -14.78
C GLU A 477 11.82 -0.05 -14.17
N ASP A 478 10.71 0.68 -14.33
CA ASP A 478 9.39 0.20 -13.92
C ASP A 478 9.02 -1.10 -14.65
N ASP A 479 8.57 -2.10 -13.90
CA ASP A 479 8.06 -3.36 -14.42
C ASP A 479 6.59 -3.54 -14.01
N TYR A 480 5.76 -3.98 -14.96
CA TYR A 480 4.33 -4.20 -14.74
C TYR A 480 4.06 -5.49 -13.96
N ARG A 481 4.97 -6.46 -14.00
CA ARG A 481 4.84 -7.73 -13.28
C ARG A 481 5.06 -7.53 -11.79
N ALA A 482 4.61 -8.50 -10.99
CA ALA A 482 4.91 -8.50 -9.56
C ALA A 482 6.42 -8.73 -9.32
N ALA A 483 6.95 -8.22 -8.21
CA ALA A 483 8.34 -8.50 -7.86
C ALA A 483 8.54 -9.96 -7.44
N MET A 484 7.59 -10.51 -6.69
CA MET A 484 7.62 -11.89 -6.23
C MET A 484 6.27 -12.55 -6.37
N ILE A 485 6.25 -13.78 -6.89
CA ILE A 485 5.05 -14.63 -6.94
C ILE A 485 5.37 -15.96 -6.28
N PHE A 486 4.50 -16.34 -5.35
CA PHE A 486 4.50 -17.62 -4.67
C PHE A 486 3.21 -18.35 -5.05
N ASP A 487 3.33 -19.53 -5.66
CA ASP A 487 2.22 -20.32 -6.17
C ASP A 487 2.28 -21.76 -5.66
N ASP A 488 1.31 -22.21 -4.87
CA ASP A 488 1.35 -23.51 -4.18
C ASP A 488 2.62 -23.66 -3.31
N VAL A 489 2.73 -22.76 -2.32
CA VAL A 489 3.84 -22.73 -1.37
C VAL A 489 3.35 -22.98 0.04
N LYS A 490 3.99 -23.89 0.78
CA LYS A 490 3.65 -24.22 2.17
C LYS A 490 4.78 -23.80 3.10
N LYS A 491 4.48 -23.33 4.31
CA LYS A 491 5.47 -22.96 5.33
C LYS A 491 6.45 -21.88 4.84
N LEU A 492 5.91 -20.79 4.27
CA LEU A 492 6.69 -19.66 3.77
C LEU A 492 7.10 -18.70 4.90
N ALA A 493 8.37 -18.33 5.01
CA ALA A 493 8.81 -17.26 5.92
C ALA A 493 9.60 -16.19 5.17
N LEU A 494 9.08 -14.95 5.16
CA LEU A 494 9.77 -13.77 4.63
C LEU A 494 10.16 -12.86 5.81
N VAL A 495 11.46 -12.60 5.98
CA VAL A 495 11.99 -11.78 7.07
C VAL A 495 12.99 -10.77 6.51
N ASP A 496 12.76 -9.47 6.74
CA ASP A 496 13.66 -8.41 6.27
C ASP A 496 13.80 -8.40 4.74
N LEU A 497 12.69 -8.12 4.06
CA LEU A 497 12.63 -8.04 2.59
C LEU A 497 12.55 -6.57 2.18
N GLU A 498 13.43 -6.12 1.29
CA GLU A 498 13.46 -4.76 0.76
C GLU A 498 13.24 -4.74 -0.75
N ILE A 499 12.21 -4.02 -1.18
CA ILE A 499 11.89 -3.76 -2.58
C ILE A 499 11.62 -2.25 -2.69
N PRO A 500 12.58 -1.43 -3.14
CA PRO A 500 12.51 0.02 -3.03
C PRO A 500 11.54 0.66 -4.04
N SER A 501 11.26 0.01 -5.17
CA SER A 501 10.37 0.49 -6.22
C SER A 501 9.75 -0.69 -6.98
N SER A 502 8.42 -0.69 -7.14
CA SER A 502 7.66 -1.70 -7.91
C SER A 502 6.22 -1.22 -8.10
N LYS A 503 5.57 -1.65 -9.18
CA LYS A 503 4.12 -1.51 -9.31
C LYS A 503 3.39 -2.52 -8.40
N ILE A 504 2.13 -2.20 -8.08
CA ILE A 504 1.26 -3.03 -7.24
C ILE A 504 0.45 -3.98 -8.15
N PRO A 505 0.31 -5.26 -7.79
CA PRO A 505 0.80 -5.90 -6.57
C PRO A 505 2.31 -6.20 -6.59
N VAL A 506 2.98 -5.99 -5.45
CA VAL A 506 4.43 -6.19 -5.29
C VAL A 506 4.77 -7.65 -5.00
N ILE A 507 4.04 -8.27 -4.07
CA ILE A 507 4.15 -9.70 -3.71
C ILE A 507 2.79 -10.35 -3.92
N VAL A 508 2.76 -11.51 -4.59
CA VAL A 508 1.54 -12.29 -4.81
C VAL A 508 1.67 -13.63 -4.09
N LEU A 509 0.70 -13.94 -3.24
CA LEU A 509 0.58 -15.22 -2.54
C LEU A 509 -0.63 -15.98 -3.12
N ASN A 510 -0.39 -16.93 -4.00
CA ASN A 510 -1.41 -17.82 -4.56
C ASN A 510 -1.30 -19.22 -3.96
N LYS A 511 -2.39 -19.74 -3.39
CA LYS A 511 -2.41 -21.07 -2.73
C LYS A 511 -1.28 -21.24 -1.70
N VAL A 512 -0.99 -20.21 -0.92
CA VAL A 512 0.05 -20.24 0.12
C VAL A 512 -0.55 -20.58 1.48
N SER A 513 -0.01 -21.60 2.18
CA SER A 513 -0.43 -21.97 3.54
C SER A 513 0.71 -21.84 4.55
N ASP A 514 0.37 -21.57 5.81
CA ASP A 514 1.32 -21.43 6.93
C ASP A 514 2.46 -20.43 6.66
N HIS A 515 2.11 -19.18 6.33
CA HIS A 515 3.12 -18.15 6.01
C HIS A 515 3.36 -17.16 7.16
N SER A 516 4.58 -16.59 7.21
CA SER A 516 4.96 -15.50 8.12
C SER A 516 5.68 -14.40 7.35
N LEU A 517 5.25 -13.16 7.54
CA LEU A 517 5.77 -11.96 6.88
C LEU A 517 6.22 -10.96 7.93
N GLN A 518 7.51 -10.64 7.98
CA GLN A 518 8.10 -9.77 9.01
C GLN A 518 9.09 -8.78 8.41
N LYS A 519 9.05 -7.52 8.86
CA LYS A 519 9.99 -6.45 8.46
C LYS A 519 10.08 -6.26 6.94
N LEU A 520 8.94 -6.17 6.26
CA LEU A 520 8.90 -5.91 4.82
C LEU A 520 9.01 -4.40 4.57
N ARG A 521 10.00 -3.98 3.76
CA ARG A 521 10.18 -2.62 3.25
C ARG A 521 9.80 -2.63 1.76
N LEU A 522 8.51 -2.52 1.49
CA LEU A 522 7.95 -2.55 0.14
C LEU A 522 7.72 -1.13 -0.36
N PRO A 523 7.58 -0.92 -1.69
CA PRO A 523 7.17 0.35 -2.28
C PRO A 523 5.65 0.49 -2.14
N VAL A 524 5.17 0.38 -0.90
CA VAL A 524 4.04 1.20 -0.49
C VAL A 524 4.66 2.57 -0.33
N ASP A 525 4.19 3.54 -1.11
CA ASP A 525 4.64 4.93 -1.02
C ASP A 525 5.09 5.26 0.40
N GLN A 526 6.21 5.97 0.53
CA GLN A 526 6.49 6.82 1.69
C GLN A 526 5.38 7.89 1.82
N LYS A 527 4.12 7.46 1.92
CA LYS A 527 2.98 8.27 2.34
C LYS A 527 3.33 8.67 3.76
N GLN A 528 3.39 9.98 3.96
CA GLN A 528 3.32 10.57 5.28
C GLN A 528 2.18 9.87 6.02
N GLN A 529 2.49 9.17 7.12
CA GLN A 529 1.48 8.54 7.94
C GLN A 529 0.75 9.64 8.70
N ASN A 530 -0.30 10.20 8.10
CA ASN A 530 -1.03 11.34 8.64
C ASN A 530 -2.01 10.91 9.71
N LEU A 531 -2.48 9.66 9.67
CA LEU A 531 -3.44 9.12 10.62
C LEU A 531 -2.91 9.15 12.07
N GLN A 532 -1.60 8.99 12.26
CA GLN A 532 -0.98 9.02 13.59
C GLN A 532 -1.12 10.38 14.29
N TYR A 533 -1.35 11.46 13.52
CA TYR A 533 -1.51 12.80 14.07
C TYR A 533 -2.96 13.10 14.48
N VAL A 534 -3.93 12.29 14.06
CA VAL A 534 -5.34 12.53 14.41
C VAL A 534 -5.57 12.23 15.89
N GLN A 535 -6.24 13.15 16.59
CA GLN A 535 -6.60 13.05 18.00
C GLN A 535 -8.14 13.06 18.15
N PRO A 536 -8.82 11.91 18.03
CA PRO A 536 -10.29 11.87 18.09
C PRO A 536 -10.91 12.34 19.40
N LEU A 537 -10.12 12.48 20.48
CA LEU A 537 -10.59 13.01 21.75
C LEU A 537 -10.69 14.54 21.76
N SER A 538 -10.15 15.24 20.78
CA SER A 538 -10.28 16.70 20.69
C SER A 538 -11.76 17.12 20.58
N GLY A 539 -12.21 17.99 21.48
CA GLY A 539 -13.60 18.46 21.57
C GLY A 539 -14.55 17.60 22.42
N THR A 540 -14.05 16.52 23.04
CA THR A 540 -14.86 15.63 23.90
C THR A 540 -14.96 16.12 25.36
N ALA A 541 -14.36 17.27 25.68
CA ALA A 541 -14.50 17.96 26.96
C ALA A 541 -14.96 19.41 26.74
N ALA A 542 -15.35 20.07 27.84
CA ALA A 542 -15.65 21.49 27.83
C ALA A 542 -14.46 22.31 27.29
N SER A 543 -14.76 23.22 26.39
CA SER A 543 -13.87 24.16 25.72
C SER A 543 -13.08 25.00 26.72
N THR A 544 -11.79 25.18 26.46
CA THR A 544 -10.85 25.87 27.36
C THR A 544 -10.24 27.15 26.76
N THR A 545 -10.72 27.55 25.59
CA THR A 545 -10.16 28.66 24.81
C THR A 545 -10.66 30.03 25.29
N PRO A 546 -9.95 31.13 24.98
CA PRO A 546 -10.35 32.47 25.42
C PRO A 546 -11.76 32.89 25.02
N ALA A 547 -12.17 32.68 23.76
CA ALA A 547 -13.52 33.02 23.33
C ALA A 547 -14.59 32.19 24.04
N ALA A 548 -14.34 30.89 24.27
CA ALA A 548 -15.27 30.02 24.99
C ALA A 548 -15.48 30.48 26.45
N LEU A 549 -14.42 30.93 27.11
CA LEU A 549 -14.48 31.44 28.49
C LEU A 549 -15.20 32.78 28.60
N LYS A 550 -15.17 33.62 27.55
CA LYS A 550 -15.85 34.93 27.54
C LYS A 550 -17.32 34.83 27.12
N HIS A 551 -17.61 34.07 26.06
CA HIS A 551 -18.88 34.17 25.33
C HIS A 551 -19.78 32.94 25.45
N GLY A 552 -19.22 31.77 25.77
CA GLY A 552 -20.00 30.55 25.87
C GLY A 552 -20.99 30.62 27.04
N GLU A 553 -22.18 30.07 26.84
CA GLU A 553 -23.15 29.83 27.90
C GLU A 553 -23.73 28.40 27.79
N GLY A 554 -23.87 27.71 28.92
CA GLY A 554 -24.50 26.39 28.97
C GLY A 554 -23.79 25.33 28.12
N THR A 555 -24.47 24.77 27.12
CA THR A 555 -23.94 23.73 26.23
C THR A 555 -22.99 24.28 25.17
N GLU A 556 -22.98 25.60 24.92
CA GLU A 556 -22.04 26.28 23.99
C GLU A 556 -20.59 26.21 24.49
N HIS A 557 -20.39 25.86 25.77
CA HIS A 557 -19.07 25.55 26.33
C HIS A 557 -18.51 24.18 25.92
N ASN A 558 -19.27 23.35 25.21
CA ASN A 558 -18.80 22.05 24.74
C ASN A 558 -18.63 22.08 23.23
N ALA A 559 -17.64 21.35 22.71
CA ALA A 559 -17.54 21.16 21.27
C ALA A 559 -18.42 20.02 20.75
N ASN A 560 -18.96 19.19 21.64
CA ASN A 560 -19.92 18.13 21.34
C ASN A 560 -19.42 17.10 20.30
N THR A 561 -18.10 16.88 20.20
CA THR A 561 -17.52 15.83 19.36
C THR A 561 -17.47 14.49 20.08
N ILE A 562 -17.23 13.43 19.32
CA ILE A 562 -17.06 12.06 19.83
C ILE A 562 -15.81 11.41 19.24
N PRO A 563 -15.16 10.46 19.98
CA PRO A 563 -14.05 9.68 19.45
C PRO A 563 -14.56 8.59 18.50
N ALA A 564 -15.10 9.00 17.35
CA ALA A 564 -15.70 8.13 16.36
C ALA A 564 -14.66 7.26 15.63
N VAL A 565 -14.93 5.96 15.61
CA VAL A 565 -14.32 4.97 14.72
C VAL A 565 -15.27 4.72 13.56
N GLY A 566 -14.76 4.84 12.35
CA GLY A 566 -15.55 4.73 11.13
C GLY A 566 -14.77 5.29 9.96
N LEU A 567 -15.24 5.04 8.74
CA LEU A 567 -14.65 5.65 7.56
C LEU A 567 -15.12 7.10 7.38
N PRO A 568 -14.44 7.91 6.54
CA PRO A 568 -14.97 9.23 6.16
C PRO A 568 -16.42 9.13 5.69
N PHE A 569 -17.30 9.96 6.27
CA PHE A 569 -18.73 10.04 5.96
C PHE A 569 -19.51 8.73 6.17
N ALA A 570 -19.06 7.84 7.07
CA ALA A 570 -19.71 6.57 7.35
C ALA A 570 -21.19 6.72 7.77
N MET A 571 -22.01 5.72 7.43
CA MET A 571 -23.41 5.66 7.84
C MET A 571 -23.51 5.52 9.35
N THR A 572 -22.85 4.51 9.90
CA THR A 572 -22.78 4.28 11.35
C THR A 572 -21.35 4.52 11.80
N GLN A 573 -21.20 5.39 12.80
CA GLN A 573 -19.96 5.61 13.50
C GLN A 573 -19.99 4.80 14.79
N TRP A 574 -18.82 4.46 15.32
CA TRP A 574 -18.72 3.68 16.54
C TRP A 574 -17.92 4.43 17.59
N ALA A 575 -18.42 4.50 18.81
CA ALA A 575 -17.73 5.20 19.89
C ALA A 575 -17.89 4.47 21.23
N PRO A 576 -16.90 4.56 22.14
CA PRO A 576 -17.15 4.27 23.55
C PRO A 576 -18.30 5.14 24.08
N GLU A 577 -19.06 4.60 25.02
CA GLU A 577 -20.21 5.26 25.62
C GLU A 577 -19.99 5.43 27.12
N THR A 578 -20.15 6.66 27.62
CA THR A 578 -20.15 7.00 29.05
C THR A 578 -21.53 7.49 29.51
N ARG A 579 -22.42 7.84 28.58
CA ARG A 579 -23.79 8.32 28.85
C ARG A 579 -24.81 7.53 28.02
N LEU A 580 -25.61 6.71 28.70
CA LEU A 580 -26.65 5.87 28.11
C LEU A 580 -27.97 6.64 27.89
N THR A 581 -27.96 7.59 26.94
CA THR A 581 -29.14 8.34 26.48
C THR A 581 -28.96 8.82 25.03
N GLU A 582 -30.06 9.11 24.34
CA GLU A 582 -30.09 9.83 23.07
C GLU A 582 -30.50 11.31 23.27
N THR A 583 -30.71 11.78 24.50
CA THR A 583 -31.17 13.14 24.81
C THR A 583 -30.37 14.24 24.08
N LYS A 584 -31.09 15.24 23.57
CA LYS A 584 -30.53 16.40 22.87
C LYS A 584 -29.35 17.04 23.63
N CYS A 585 -28.28 17.35 22.92
CA CYS A 585 -27.06 18.01 23.42
C CYS A 585 -26.28 17.20 24.48
N ILE A 586 -26.53 15.89 24.58
CA ILE A 586 -25.76 14.97 25.42
C ILE A 586 -25.07 13.95 24.49
N PRO A 587 -23.80 14.18 24.09
CA PRO A 587 -23.06 13.19 23.31
C PRO A 587 -22.90 11.87 24.08
N PRO A 588 -22.73 10.73 23.37
CA PRO A 588 -22.54 9.43 24.00
C PRO A 588 -21.28 9.33 24.87
N TYR A 589 -20.29 10.22 24.68
CA TYR A 589 -19.01 10.20 25.36
C TYR A 589 -18.63 11.59 25.88
N PHE A 590 -18.16 11.65 27.12
CA PHE A 590 -17.45 12.79 27.69
C PHE A 590 -16.11 12.37 28.26
N PHE A 591 -15.04 13.08 27.91
CA PHE A 591 -13.69 12.78 28.39
C PHE A 591 -13.55 12.80 29.92
N LYS A 592 -14.35 13.60 30.63
CA LYS A 592 -14.26 13.68 32.10
C LYS A 592 -14.99 12.55 32.83
N ASP A 593 -15.78 11.74 32.13
CA ASP A 593 -16.46 10.61 32.74
C ASP A 593 -15.48 9.47 33.01
N SER A 594 -15.68 8.74 34.11
CA SER A 594 -14.79 7.64 34.54
C SER A 594 -15.42 6.26 34.46
N MET A 595 -16.69 6.19 34.06
CA MET A 595 -17.47 4.96 33.98
C MET A 595 -17.91 4.73 32.53
N LEU A 596 -17.63 3.54 32.01
CA LEU A 596 -18.04 3.10 30.69
C LEU A 596 -19.35 2.31 30.79
N THR A 597 -20.31 2.62 29.92
CA THR A 597 -21.60 1.93 29.80
C THR A 597 -21.74 1.09 28.53
N GLY A 598 -20.79 1.18 27.59
CA GLY A 598 -20.67 0.27 26.47
C GLY A 598 -19.96 0.86 25.26
N PHE A 599 -20.20 0.26 24.11
CA PHE A 599 -19.75 0.70 22.79
C PHE A 599 -20.96 0.88 21.89
N ARG A 600 -21.18 2.11 21.43
CA ARG A 600 -22.37 2.50 20.69
C ARG A 600 -22.10 2.53 19.19
N GLY A 601 -22.97 1.89 18.41
CA GLY A 601 -23.18 2.22 17.01
C GLY A 601 -24.08 3.46 16.94
N THR A 602 -23.50 4.62 16.68
CA THR A 602 -24.11 5.95 16.87
C THR A 602 -24.32 6.68 15.54
N HIS A 603 -25.33 7.55 15.55
CA HIS A 603 -25.60 8.51 14.49
C HIS A 603 -25.60 9.95 15.04
N TRP A 604 -24.85 10.19 16.12
CA TRP A 604 -24.59 11.52 16.65
C TRP A 604 -24.01 12.43 15.56
N LEU A 605 -24.61 13.61 15.38
CA LEU A 605 -24.05 14.66 14.53
C LEU A 605 -22.88 15.32 15.29
N SER A 606 -21.71 14.67 15.24
CA SER A 606 -20.49 15.14 15.90
C SER A 606 -20.25 16.62 15.68
N GLY A 607 -20.08 17.34 16.78
CA GLY A 607 -19.91 18.78 16.78
C GLY A 607 -21.19 19.58 17.05
N SER A 608 -22.37 18.98 16.96
CA SER A 608 -23.65 19.69 17.02
C SER A 608 -24.46 19.39 18.29
N CYS A 609 -25.36 20.30 18.66
CA CYS A 609 -26.26 20.18 19.80
C CYS A 609 -27.58 19.48 19.41
N THR A 610 -27.50 18.27 18.87
CA THR A 610 -28.66 17.46 18.40
C THR A 610 -28.92 16.27 19.34
N GLN A 611 -29.90 15.42 19.01
CA GLN A 611 -30.03 14.09 19.60
C GLN A 611 -29.37 13.03 18.72
N ASP A 612 -28.85 11.98 19.35
CA ASP A 612 -28.50 10.74 18.64
C ASP A 612 -29.80 10.05 18.16
N TYR A 613 -29.69 9.07 17.28
CA TYR A 613 -30.89 8.38 16.79
C TYR A 613 -30.58 7.01 16.21
N GLY A 614 -31.57 6.11 16.25
CA GLY A 614 -31.43 4.79 15.61
C GLY A 614 -30.23 3.98 16.12
N SER A 615 -29.69 4.37 17.28
CA SER A 615 -28.45 3.84 17.82
C SER A 615 -28.70 2.63 18.72
N PHE A 616 -27.64 1.87 18.98
CA PHE A 616 -27.65 0.75 19.91
C PHE A 616 -26.27 0.56 20.54
N THR A 617 -26.24 -0.06 21.72
CA THR A 617 -25.04 -0.23 22.53
C THR A 617 -24.75 -1.70 22.78
N ILE A 618 -23.48 -2.06 22.69
CA ILE A 618 -22.92 -3.36 23.07
C ILE A 618 -22.04 -3.17 24.31
N MET A 619 -22.36 -3.84 25.41
CA MET A 619 -21.59 -3.78 26.65
C MET A 619 -21.07 -5.16 27.06
N PRO A 620 -19.74 -5.38 27.10
CA PRO A 620 -19.20 -6.61 27.65
C PRO A 620 -19.22 -6.60 29.19
N VAL A 621 -19.63 -7.72 29.78
CA VAL A 621 -19.69 -7.94 31.24
C VAL A 621 -19.02 -9.27 31.56
N THR A 622 -17.95 -9.24 32.36
CA THR A 622 -17.22 -10.44 32.78
C THR A 622 -17.72 -10.98 34.12
N GLY A 623 -17.55 -12.28 34.34
CA GLY A 623 -17.92 -12.95 35.58
C GLY A 623 -19.42 -13.16 35.70
N LYS A 624 -20.10 -12.42 36.60
CA LYS A 624 -21.54 -12.57 36.81
C LYS A 624 -22.33 -11.66 35.87
N LEU A 625 -23.34 -12.21 35.19
CA LEU A 625 -24.30 -11.43 34.39
C LEU A 625 -24.98 -10.36 35.25
N LYS A 626 -24.91 -9.10 34.79
CA LYS A 626 -25.57 -7.92 35.35
C LYS A 626 -26.21 -7.16 34.21
N THR A 627 -27.47 -6.75 34.35
CA THR A 627 -28.23 -6.10 33.27
C THR A 627 -28.59 -4.64 33.56
N ASN A 628 -28.42 -4.19 34.80
CA ASN A 628 -28.61 -2.80 35.22
C ASN A 628 -27.32 -1.99 35.03
N ALA A 629 -27.41 -0.82 34.39
CA ALA A 629 -26.26 0.05 34.13
C ALA A 629 -25.51 0.46 35.40
N ALA A 630 -26.22 0.67 36.50
CA ALA A 630 -25.60 0.99 37.79
C ALA A 630 -24.72 -0.14 38.34
N GLU A 631 -24.90 -1.38 37.86
CA GLU A 631 -24.17 -2.55 38.33
C GLU A 631 -23.07 -3.01 37.36
N TYR A 632 -23.32 -2.90 36.05
CA TYR A 632 -22.38 -3.35 35.02
C TYR A 632 -21.40 -2.26 34.56
N ALA A 633 -21.69 -0.97 34.80
CA ALA A 633 -20.79 0.11 34.42
C ALA A 633 -19.40 -0.14 35.01
N VAL A 634 -18.38 -0.01 34.18
CA VAL A 634 -17.01 -0.40 34.54
C VAL A 634 -16.13 0.86 34.59
N PRO A 635 -15.28 1.00 35.62
CA PRO A 635 -14.30 2.08 35.62
C PRO A 635 -13.29 1.90 34.49
N PHE A 636 -12.90 2.99 33.84
CA PHE A 636 -11.86 2.99 32.81
C PHE A 636 -10.90 4.18 32.96
N SER A 637 -9.79 4.15 32.21
CA SER A 637 -8.79 5.22 32.22
C SER A 637 -8.26 5.48 30.82
N HIS A 638 -8.10 6.75 30.45
CA HIS A 638 -7.49 7.16 29.18
C HIS A 638 -6.03 6.69 29.02
N LYS A 639 -5.34 6.31 30.12
CA LYS A 639 -4.00 5.70 30.04
C LYS A 639 -4.01 4.34 29.33
N ASN A 640 -5.17 3.69 29.31
CA ASN A 640 -5.41 2.38 28.73
C ASN A 640 -6.29 2.47 27.47
N GLU A 641 -6.52 3.68 26.98
CA GLU A 641 -7.38 3.98 25.82
C GLU A 641 -6.49 4.38 24.64
N ILE A 642 -6.68 3.71 23.51
CA ILE A 642 -6.05 4.04 22.24
C ILE A 642 -7.16 4.39 21.28
N THR A 643 -7.07 5.60 20.69
CA THR A 643 -8.10 6.11 19.80
C THR A 643 -7.48 6.63 18.51
N THR A 644 -8.02 6.14 17.39
CA THR A 644 -7.76 6.63 16.04
C THR A 644 -9.06 6.54 15.26
N PRO A 645 -9.21 7.30 14.15
CA PRO A 645 -10.40 7.19 13.30
C PRO A 645 -10.69 5.78 12.75
N ALA A 646 -9.65 4.95 12.60
CA ALA A 646 -9.76 3.59 12.06
C ALA A 646 -9.86 2.51 13.15
N TYR A 647 -9.54 2.84 14.41
CA TYR A 647 -9.36 1.85 15.46
C TYR A 647 -9.50 2.46 16.84
N TYR A 648 -10.22 1.74 17.69
CA TYR A 648 -10.28 2.00 19.11
C TYR A 648 -9.90 0.76 19.90
N LYS A 649 -9.15 0.95 20.98
CA LYS A 649 -8.87 -0.09 21.97
C LYS A 649 -8.99 0.45 23.37
N LEU A 650 -9.56 -0.35 24.26
CA LEU A 650 -9.61 -0.09 25.69
C LEU A 650 -9.29 -1.35 26.48
N ASP A 651 -8.28 -1.27 27.35
CA ASP A 651 -7.99 -2.32 28.34
C ASP A 651 -8.81 -2.07 29.63
N LEU A 652 -9.84 -2.89 29.83
CA LEU A 652 -10.66 -2.96 31.05
C LEU A 652 -10.05 -3.97 32.06
N PRO A 653 -10.47 -3.99 33.34
CA PRO A 653 -9.82 -4.79 34.37
C PRO A 653 -9.66 -6.30 34.11
N HIS A 654 -10.58 -6.93 33.37
CA HIS A 654 -10.56 -8.37 33.07
C HIS A 654 -10.61 -8.69 31.57
N LEU A 655 -10.64 -7.66 30.71
CA LEU A 655 -10.96 -7.77 29.29
C LEU A 655 -10.32 -6.64 28.50
N ALA A 656 -9.76 -6.93 27.33
CA ALA A 656 -9.46 -5.90 26.34
C ALA A 656 -10.55 -5.87 25.26
N VAL A 657 -10.97 -4.68 24.85
CA VAL A 657 -11.93 -4.47 23.76
C VAL A 657 -11.27 -3.70 22.64
N GLU A 658 -11.42 -4.19 21.42
CA GLU A 658 -10.89 -3.57 20.20
C GLU A 658 -12.01 -3.43 19.16
N MET A 659 -11.98 -2.34 18.39
CA MET A 659 -13.03 -2.02 17.43
C MET A 659 -12.45 -1.38 16.17
N THR A 660 -12.94 -1.85 15.02
CA THR A 660 -12.73 -1.25 13.69
C THR A 660 -14.06 -1.26 12.93
N ALA A 661 -14.15 -0.52 11.83
CA ALA A 661 -15.40 -0.32 11.11
C ALA A 661 -15.22 -0.06 9.61
N THR A 662 -16.29 -0.31 8.86
CA THR A 662 -16.45 0.01 7.44
C THR A 662 -17.48 1.14 7.28
N GLU A 663 -18.00 1.36 6.07
CA GLU A 663 -18.99 2.41 5.79
C GLU A 663 -20.29 2.23 6.60
N ARG A 664 -20.70 0.98 6.84
CA ARG A 664 -22.00 0.65 7.48
C ARG A 664 -21.89 -0.42 8.57
N CYS A 665 -20.72 -1.03 8.75
CA CYS A 665 -20.57 -2.19 9.62
C CYS A 665 -19.47 -1.98 10.65
N GLY A 666 -19.57 -2.72 11.75
CA GLY A 666 -18.59 -2.76 12.83
C GLY A 666 -18.04 -4.15 13.04
N LEU A 667 -16.78 -4.23 13.47
CA LEU A 667 -16.11 -5.46 13.86
C LEU A 667 -15.44 -5.21 15.21
N MET A 668 -15.90 -5.92 16.24
CA MET A 668 -15.35 -5.82 17.59
C MET A 668 -14.68 -7.13 17.98
N GLN A 669 -13.59 -7.04 18.74
CA GLN A 669 -12.82 -8.15 19.29
C GLN A 669 -12.70 -7.98 20.80
N PHE A 670 -13.01 -9.04 21.53
CA PHE A 670 -12.94 -9.12 22.98
C PHE A 670 -11.87 -10.14 23.36
N THR A 671 -10.83 -9.72 24.07
CA THR A 671 -9.74 -10.59 24.51
C THR A 671 -9.76 -10.73 26.03
N MET A 672 -10.01 -11.94 26.54
CA MET A 672 -10.06 -12.20 27.98
C MET A 672 -8.67 -12.09 28.63
N GLN A 673 -8.57 -11.37 29.74
CA GLN A 673 -7.33 -11.29 30.53
C GLN A 673 -7.26 -12.38 31.62
N GLU A 674 -8.40 -13.01 31.92
CA GLU A 674 -8.58 -14.09 32.89
C GLU A 674 -9.59 -15.11 32.34
N SER A 675 -9.51 -16.37 32.78
CA SER A 675 -10.50 -17.38 32.37
C SER A 675 -11.79 -17.19 33.15
N ASP A 676 -12.86 -16.78 32.48
CA ASP A 676 -14.16 -16.53 33.12
C ASP A 676 -15.31 -16.53 32.07
N SER A 677 -16.53 -16.32 32.53
CA SER A 677 -17.67 -16.01 31.68
C SER A 677 -17.57 -14.59 31.10
N LEU A 678 -17.92 -14.44 29.82
CA LEU A 678 -18.14 -13.16 29.15
C LEU A 678 -19.59 -13.10 28.66
N PHE A 679 -20.31 -12.06 29.08
CA PHE A 679 -21.63 -11.72 28.56
C PHE A 679 -21.53 -10.47 27.69
N LEU A 680 -22.20 -10.48 26.55
CA LEU A 680 -22.41 -9.28 25.74
C LEU A 680 -23.87 -8.85 25.90
N LEU A 681 -24.09 -7.65 26.42
CA LEU A 681 -25.40 -7.01 26.48
C LEU A 681 -25.60 -6.19 25.20
N ILE A 682 -26.75 -6.32 24.54
CA ILE A 682 -27.10 -5.60 23.32
C ILE A 682 -28.39 -4.83 23.57
N ARG A 683 -28.33 -3.50 23.50
CA ARG A 683 -29.42 -2.61 23.88
C ARG A 683 -29.74 -1.63 22.75
N PRO A 684 -30.97 -1.58 22.20
CA PRO A 684 -31.39 -0.41 21.45
C PRO A 684 -31.47 0.78 22.41
N ASN A 685 -30.87 1.93 22.05
CA ASN A 685 -30.83 3.11 22.93
C ASN A 685 -32.13 3.93 22.84
N SER A 686 -33.28 3.27 22.89
CA SER A 686 -34.58 3.90 22.65
C SER A 686 -35.09 4.60 23.92
N ASP A 687 -34.76 5.88 24.08
CA ASP A 687 -35.28 6.71 25.19
C ASP A 687 -36.82 6.82 25.18
N GLU A 688 -37.40 6.76 23.98
CA GLU A 688 -38.85 6.68 23.73
C GLU A 688 -39.47 5.31 24.09
N GLN A 689 -38.66 4.34 24.51
CA GLN A 689 -39.10 3.01 24.95
C GLN A 689 -39.87 2.23 23.89
N VAL A 690 -39.56 2.42 22.60
CA VAL A 690 -40.22 1.75 21.46
C VAL A 690 -39.30 0.81 20.68
N GLY A 691 -38.08 0.61 21.15
CA GLY A 691 -37.11 -0.33 20.59
C GLY A 691 -37.58 -1.79 20.58
N PHE A 692 -36.87 -2.60 19.79
CA PHE A 692 -37.04 -4.05 19.71
C PHE A 692 -35.68 -4.73 19.66
N VAL A 693 -35.54 -5.86 20.33
CA VAL A 693 -34.37 -6.75 20.19
C VAL A 693 -34.79 -8.21 20.32
N LYS A 694 -34.15 -9.07 19.53
CA LYS A 694 -34.37 -10.52 19.51
C LYS A 694 -33.04 -11.26 19.45
N PHE A 695 -32.98 -12.35 20.20
CA PHE A 695 -32.03 -13.44 19.98
C PHE A 695 -32.68 -14.54 19.14
N ASP A 696 -32.08 -14.89 18.01
CA ASP A 696 -32.49 -16.01 17.18
C ASP A 696 -31.72 -17.27 17.59
N LYS A 697 -32.35 -18.11 18.42
CA LYS A 697 -31.77 -19.35 18.96
C LYS A 697 -31.31 -20.33 17.89
N GLU A 698 -32.03 -20.43 16.78
CA GLU A 698 -31.73 -21.41 15.73
C GLU A 698 -30.44 -21.05 14.99
N LYS A 699 -30.22 -19.75 14.77
CA LYS A 699 -29.09 -19.23 14.01
C LYS A 699 -27.91 -18.78 14.88
N GLY A 700 -28.15 -18.54 16.17
CA GLY A 700 -27.15 -17.96 17.06
C GLY A 700 -26.84 -16.49 16.74
N GLU A 701 -27.87 -15.73 16.36
CA GLU A 701 -27.74 -14.34 15.89
C GLU A 701 -28.58 -13.40 16.76
N VAL A 702 -28.16 -12.14 16.89
CA VAL A 702 -28.95 -11.09 17.55
C VAL A 702 -29.32 -10.03 16.53
N TRP A 703 -30.57 -9.57 16.56
CA TRP A 703 -30.99 -8.45 15.74
C TRP A 703 -32.04 -7.60 16.42
N GLY A 704 -32.15 -6.36 16.00
CA GLY A 704 -33.13 -5.44 16.56
C GLY A 704 -33.22 -4.14 15.77
N TYR A 705 -34.00 -3.22 16.32
CA TYR A 705 -34.11 -1.89 15.78
C TYR A 705 -34.44 -0.86 16.87
N ASN A 706 -33.96 0.37 16.65
CA ASN A 706 -34.36 1.55 17.40
C ASN A 706 -35.14 2.49 16.45
N PRO A 707 -36.46 2.64 16.63
CA PRO A 707 -37.25 3.61 15.86
C PRO A 707 -36.72 5.02 16.05
N VAL A 708 -36.55 5.74 14.94
CA VAL A 708 -35.99 7.09 14.97
C VAL A 708 -37.06 8.07 15.41
N HIS A 709 -36.74 8.82 16.45
CA HIS A 709 -37.46 10.01 16.85
C HIS A 709 -36.74 11.23 16.27
N ARG A 710 -37.47 12.26 15.86
CA ARG A 710 -36.93 13.55 15.41
C ARG A 710 -37.30 14.63 16.41
N ILE A 711 -36.45 15.65 16.57
CA ILE A 711 -36.81 16.87 17.30
C ILE A 711 -37.23 17.95 16.32
N TYR A 712 -38.40 18.53 16.55
CA TYR A 712 -38.97 19.58 15.71
C TYR A 712 -39.59 20.68 16.58
N GLN A 713 -39.16 21.94 16.43
CA GLN A 713 -39.70 23.10 17.18
C GLN A 713 -39.75 22.93 18.72
N GLY A 714 -38.84 22.15 19.31
CA GLY A 714 -38.80 21.91 20.76
C GLY A 714 -39.74 20.80 21.28
N TRP A 715 -40.42 20.07 20.39
CA TRP A 715 -41.20 18.86 20.69
C TRP A 715 -40.77 17.73 19.75
N GLY A 716 -40.93 16.46 20.14
CA GLY A 716 -40.44 15.33 19.34
C GLY A 716 -41.56 14.49 18.71
N GLU A 717 -41.31 13.94 17.51
CA GLU A 717 -42.23 13.02 16.81
C GLU A 717 -41.47 11.84 16.19
N PRO A 718 -42.14 10.70 15.89
CA PRO A 718 -41.53 9.65 15.09
C PRO A 718 -41.09 10.15 13.70
N ALA A 719 -39.86 9.84 13.28
CA ALA A 719 -39.34 10.19 11.96
C ALA A 719 -39.84 9.24 10.84
N GLY A 720 -40.50 8.14 11.21
CA GLY A 720 -41.10 7.20 10.28
C GLY A 720 -40.19 6.08 9.79
N PHE A 721 -38.95 5.95 10.27
CA PHE A 721 -38.03 4.84 9.98
C PHE A 721 -37.29 4.39 11.25
N SER A 722 -36.46 3.36 11.15
CA SER A 722 -35.68 2.81 12.27
C SER A 722 -34.21 2.63 11.89
N GLY A 723 -33.32 2.69 12.87
CA GLY A 723 -31.99 2.11 12.76
C GLY A 723 -32.07 0.61 13.06
N TYR A 724 -31.75 -0.23 12.08
CA TYR A 724 -31.70 -1.70 12.21
C TYR A 724 -30.27 -2.15 12.48
N PHE A 725 -30.11 -3.15 13.34
CA PHE A 725 -28.83 -3.81 13.60
C PHE A 725 -28.94 -5.32 13.55
N PHE A 726 -27.87 -5.97 13.10
CA PHE A 726 -27.74 -7.41 12.98
C PHE A 726 -26.33 -7.82 13.42
N ILE A 727 -26.24 -8.76 14.35
CA ILE A 727 -24.99 -9.16 15.01
C ILE A 727 -24.80 -10.66 14.89
N GLN A 728 -23.62 -11.05 14.40
CA GLN A 728 -23.14 -12.42 14.40
C GLN A 728 -21.97 -12.58 15.37
N PHE A 729 -21.82 -13.79 15.90
CA PHE A 729 -20.77 -14.15 16.86
C PHE A 729 -19.88 -15.24 16.27
N GLU A 730 -18.56 -15.08 16.41
CA GLU A 730 -17.59 -16.06 15.90
C GLU A 730 -17.69 -17.40 16.63
N LYS A 731 -18.14 -17.39 17.88
CA LYS A 731 -18.23 -18.56 18.75
C LYS A 731 -19.67 -18.96 19.03
N ARG A 732 -19.84 -20.24 19.36
CA ARG A 732 -21.12 -20.77 19.82
C ARG A 732 -21.53 -20.12 21.14
N ILE A 733 -22.76 -19.63 21.18
CA ILE A 733 -23.36 -19.02 22.38
C ILE A 733 -23.71 -20.13 23.39
N GLY A 734 -23.28 -19.94 24.64
CA GLY A 734 -23.54 -20.87 25.75
C GLY A 734 -24.81 -20.54 26.55
N SER A 735 -25.14 -19.26 26.70
CA SER A 735 -26.38 -18.81 27.34
C SER A 735 -26.92 -17.56 26.66
N SER A 736 -28.22 -17.31 26.77
CA SER A 736 -28.87 -16.19 26.09
C SER A 736 -30.21 -15.84 26.73
N GLY A 737 -30.66 -14.61 26.53
CA GLY A 737 -32.02 -14.20 26.88
C GLY A 737 -32.24 -12.72 26.64
N VAL A 738 -33.37 -12.21 27.11
CA VAL A 738 -33.71 -10.79 27.09
C VAL A 738 -33.87 -10.26 28.51
N PHE A 739 -33.76 -8.94 28.67
CA PHE A 739 -33.94 -8.25 29.95
C PHE A 739 -34.65 -6.91 29.74
N ASN A 740 -35.20 -6.38 30.83
CA ASN A 740 -35.70 -5.02 30.95
C ASN A 740 -35.24 -4.40 32.29
N ALA A 741 -35.78 -3.24 32.65
CA ALA A 741 -35.51 -2.59 33.95
C ALA A 741 -35.75 -3.48 35.18
N SER A 742 -36.67 -4.45 35.10
CA SER A 742 -37.04 -5.36 36.19
C SER A 742 -36.15 -6.61 36.28
N GLY A 743 -35.23 -6.80 35.33
CA GLY A 743 -34.30 -7.93 35.29
C GLY A 743 -34.48 -8.83 34.06
N MET A 744 -34.00 -10.07 34.18
CA MET A 744 -34.04 -11.06 33.09
C MET A 744 -35.46 -11.60 32.85
N ILE A 745 -35.79 -11.82 31.58
CA ILE A 745 -37.06 -12.38 31.15
C ILE A 745 -36.81 -13.65 30.35
N ASN A 746 -37.56 -14.71 30.64
CA ASN A 746 -37.52 -15.96 29.88
C ASN A 746 -38.28 -15.81 28.55
N ALA A 747 -37.66 -15.14 27.58
CA ALA A 747 -38.15 -14.96 26.22
C ALA A 747 -36.97 -14.79 25.26
N ASP A 748 -37.25 -14.87 23.94
CA ASP A 748 -36.24 -14.68 22.90
C ASP A 748 -36.26 -13.27 22.30
N SER A 749 -37.31 -12.50 22.56
CA SER A 749 -37.44 -11.12 22.09
C SER A 749 -38.14 -10.24 23.11
N ILE A 750 -37.84 -8.95 23.07
CA ILE A 750 -38.51 -7.93 23.89
C ILE A 750 -38.69 -6.65 23.09
N SER A 751 -39.75 -5.91 23.38
CA SER A 751 -40.03 -4.63 22.74
C SER A 751 -40.92 -3.75 23.61
N LYS A 752 -40.95 -2.45 23.29
CA LYS A 752 -41.89 -1.46 23.85
C LYS A 752 -41.90 -1.39 25.38
N GLN A 753 -40.73 -1.51 26.00
CA GLN A 753 -40.55 -1.41 27.45
C GLN A 753 -39.29 -0.59 27.75
N LYS A 754 -39.18 -0.12 28.99
CA LYS A 754 -38.01 0.62 29.47
C LYS A 754 -36.80 -0.30 29.67
N ASP A 755 -35.62 0.20 29.32
CA ASP A 755 -34.30 -0.44 29.55
C ASP A 755 -34.19 -1.87 28.98
N ILE A 756 -34.77 -2.10 27.80
CA ILE A 756 -34.75 -3.41 27.15
C ILE A 756 -33.36 -3.76 26.59
N GLY A 757 -33.06 -5.05 26.54
CA GLY A 757 -31.88 -5.57 25.87
C GLY A 757 -31.92 -7.09 25.71
N ALA A 758 -30.96 -7.60 24.93
CA ALA A 758 -30.62 -9.02 24.86
C ALA A 758 -29.26 -9.26 25.50
N PHE A 759 -29.02 -10.45 26.02
CA PHE A 759 -27.69 -10.89 26.43
C PHE A 759 -27.34 -12.22 25.75
N VAL A 760 -26.05 -12.40 25.46
CA VAL A 760 -25.46 -13.67 25.06
C VAL A 760 -24.20 -13.93 25.88
N GLY A 761 -23.99 -15.18 26.29
CA GLY A 761 -22.93 -15.58 27.21
C GLY A 761 -22.01 -16.66 26.65
N PHE A 762 -20.73 -16.55 26.98
CA PHE A 762 -19.64 -17.43 26.56
C PHE A 762 -18.78 -17.79 27.76
N GLN A 763 -18.18 -18.98 27.76
CA GLN A 763 -17.08 -19.33 28.67
C GLN A 763 -15.79 -19.26 27.88
N LEU A 764 -14.85 -18.43 28.31
CA LEU A 764 -13.61 -18.15 27.56
C LEU A 764 -12.40 -18.28 28.50
N ASN A 765 -11.28 -18.73 27.95
CA ASN A 765 -10.02 -18.84 28.67
C ASN A 765 -9.23 -17.55 28.61
N LYS A 766 -8.28 -17.36 29.54
CA LYS A 766 -7.29 -16.28 29.46
C LYS A 766 -6.57 -16.29 28.10
N GLY A 767 -6.51 -15.12 27.47
CA GLY A 767 -5.91 -14.91 26.14
C GLY A 767 -6.83 -15.31 24.97
N GLU A 768 -7.98 -15.92 25.25
CA GLU A 768 -8.94 -16.31 24.22
C GLU A 768 -9.71 -15.09 23.70
N GLN A 769 -9.91 -15.06 22.37
CA GLN A 769 -10.60 -13.98 21.67
C GLN A 769 -12.02 -14.38 21.28
N LEU A 770 -12.95 -13.42 21.31
CA LEU A 770 -14.27 -13.50 20.70
C LEU A 770 -14.43 -12.32 19.75
N ARG A 771 -14.70 -12.60 18.46
CA ARG A 771 -15.07 -11.56 17.49
C ARG A 771 -16.58 -11.51 17.28
N ILE A 772 -17.09 -10.31 17.07
CA ILE A 772 -18.47 -10.06 16.62
C ILE A 772 -18.47 -9.16 15.39
N ARG A 773 -19.39 -9.46 14.48
CA ARG A 773 -19.59 -8.72 13.24
C ARG A 773 -20.97 -8.11 13.25
N ILE A 774 -21.05 -6.83 12.92
CA ILE A 774 -22.26 -6.04 13.11
C ILE A 774 -22.62 -5.31 11.83
N GLY A 775 -23.79 -5.60 11.26
CA GLY A 775 -24.37 -4.85 10.16
C GLY A 775 -25.41 -3.87 10.65
N THR A 776 -25.45 -2.66 10.07
CA THR A 776 -26.52 -1.69 10.29
C THR A 776 -27.20 -1.30 8.99
N SER A 777 -28.41 -0.76 9.09
CA SER A 777 -29.15 -0.21 7.95
C SER A 777 -30.28 0.69 8.45
N PHE A 778 -30.59 1.75 7.70
CA PHE A 778 -31.82 2.53 7.92
C PHE A 778 -33.02 1.96 7.16
N SER A 779 -32.81 1.01 6.26
CA SER A 779 -33.85 0.51 5.34
C SER A 779 -34.53 -0.78 5.78
N SER A 780 -33.83 -1.70 6.44
CA SER A 780 -34.40 -2.95 6.95
C SER A 780 -33.36 -3.82 7.64
N LEU A 781 -33.81 -4.83 8.38
CA LEU A 781 -32.97 -5.96 8.83
C LEU A 781 -32.25 -6.65 7.66
N GLU A 782 -32.94 -6.88 6.53
CA GLU A 782 -32.32 -7.51 5.36
C GLU A 782 -31.25 -6.60 4.72
N GLY A 783 -31.44 -5.28 4.77
CA GLY A 783 -30.40 -4.30 4.43
C GLY A 783 -29.17 -4.45 5.32
N ALA A 784 -29.36 -4.52 6.64
CA ALA A 784 -28.27 -4.70 7.59
C ALA A 784 -27.48 -6.00 7.36
N LYS A 785 -28.17 -7.10 7.07
CA LYS A 785 -27.53 -8.38 6.70
C LYS A 785 -26.74 -8.26 5.39
N ARG A 786 -27.31 -7.63 4.36
CA ARG A 786 -26.62 -7.42 3.07
C ARG A 786 -25.37 -6.56 3.22
N ASN A 787 -25.48 -5.45 3.96
CA ASN A 787 -24.35 -4.58 4.26
C ASN A 787 -23.23 -5.39 4.93
N LEU A 788 -23.56 -6.19 5.97
CA LEU A 788 -22.56 -7.00 6.66
C LEU A 788 -21.92 -8.05 5.75
N GLN A 789 -22.72 -8.77 4.96
CA GLN A 789 -22.23 -9.81 4.07
C GLN A 789 -21.28 -9.25 2.99
N GLN A 790 -21.51 -8.01 2.52
CA GLN A 790 -20.67 -7.39 1.50
C GLN A 790 -19.43 -6.72 2.09
N GLU A 791 -19.56 -6.03 3.22
CA GLU A 791 -18.46 -5.23 3.78
C GLU A 791 -17.52 -6.04 4.67
N ILE A 792 -18.03 -7.05 5.41
CA ILE A 792 -17.25 -7.88 6.33
C ILE A 792 -17.61 -9.38 6.16
N PRO A 793 -17.30 -10.01 5.00
CA PRO A 793 -17.72 -11.38 4.69
C PRO A 793 -17.02 -12.46 5.52
N VAL A 794 -15.86 -12.16 6.11
CA VAL A 794 -15.04 -13.08 6.94
C VAL A 794 -14.61 -12.42 8.26
N TRP A 795 -14.11 -13.22 9.20
CA TRP A 795 -13.72 -12.80 10.56
C TRP A 795 -12.28 -12.27 10.64
N ASP A 796 -11.89 -11.37 9.75
CA ASP A 796 -10.52 -10.85 9.66
C ASP A 796 -10.43 -9.39 10.14
N PHE A 797 -10.12 -9.22 11.43
CA PHE A 797 -10.00 -7.92 12.08
C PHE A 797 -8.88 -7.06 11.47
N GLU A 798 -7.72 -7.67 11.22
CA GLU A 798 -6.54 -6.97 10.74
C GLU A 798 -6.73 -6.45 9.32
N SER A 799 -7.38 -7.24 8.44
CA SER A 799 -7.70 -6.79 7.08
C SER A 799 -8.68 -5.63 7.05
N VAL A 800 -9.74 -5.67 7.87
CA VAL A 800 -10.69 -4.55 7.97
C VAL A 800 -10.00 -3.29 8.51
N LEU A 801 -9.18 -3.45 9.56
CA LEU A 801 -8.38 -2.37 10.13
C LEU A 801 -7.39 -1.77 9.11
N ALA A 802 -6.66 -2.61 8.38
CA ALA A 802 -5.73 -2.15 7.35
C ALA A 802 -6.44 -1.35 6.24
N SER A 803 -7.61 -1.83 5.80
CA SER A 803 -8.46 -1.13 4.83
C SER A 803 -8.95 0.22 5.38
N ALA A 804 -9.39 0.28 6.64
CA ALA A 804 -9.82 1.52 7.27
C ALA A 804 -8.68 2.53 7.40
N LYS A 805 -7.48 2.07 7.79
CA LYS A 805 -6.26 2.90 7.84
C LYS A 805 -5.92 3.48 6.46
N ASP A 806 -5.93 2.67 5.40
CA ASP A 806 -5.61 3.16 4.05
C ASP A 806 -6.64 4.19 3.54
N LYS A 807 -7.94 3.96 3.80
CA LYS A 807 -8.99 4.92 3.43
C LYS A 807 -8.80 6.27 4.14
N TRP A 808 -8.46 6.28 5.42
CA TRP A 808 -8.16 7.50 6.15
C TRP A 808 -6.86 8.16 5.68
N GLU A 809 -5.79 7.40 5.49
CA GLU A 809 -4.52 7.95 4.99
C GLU A 809 -4.69 8.57 3.60
N LYS A 810 -5.52 7.97 2.74
CA LYS A 810 -5.87 8.54 1.44
C LYS A 810 -6.66 9.85 1.58
N ALA A 811 -7.61 9.93 2.51
CA ALA A 811 -8.42 11.12 2.74
C ALA A 811 -7.60 12.27 3.34
N LEU A 812 -6.80 11.99 4.38
CA LEU A 812 -5.91 12.96 5.01
C LEU A 812 -4.78 13.39 4.07
N GLY A 813 -4.22 12.45 3.29
CA GLY A 813 -3.16 12.70 2.31
C GLY A 813 -3.57 13.56 1.11
N GLN A 814 -4.85 13.94 0.99
CA GLN A 814 -5.27 14.95 -0.01
C GLN A 814 -4.64 16.32 0.25
N ILE A 815 -4.26 16.60 1.50
CA ILE A 815 -3.46 17.77 1.86
C ILE A 815 -2.27 17.29 2.71
N SER A 816 -1.07 17.44 2.20
CA SER A 816 0.16 17.13 2.94
C SER A 816 0.80 18.42 3.47
N VAL A 817 1.16 18.43 4.75
CA VAL A 817 1.81 19.58 5.40
C VAL A 817 3.18 19.22 5.97
N GLU A 818 4.14 20.12 5.80
CA GLU A 818 5.50 20.01 6.33
C GLU A 818 5.76 21.14 7.34
N THR A 819 6.18 20.74 8.54
CA THR A 819 6.56 21.61 9.66
C THR A 819 7.36 20.79 10.67
N SER A 820 8.23 21.46 11.43
CA SER A 820 8.91 20.87 12.59
C SER A 820 8.02 20.76 13.84
N ASN A 821 6.83 21.36 13.83
CA ASN A 821 5.90 21.36 14.97
C ASN A 821 4.83 20.28 14.83
N ASP A 822 4.97 19.17 15.55
CA ASP A 822 3.99 18.08 15.53
C ASP A 822 2.64 18.46 16.16
N LYS A 823 2.58 19.47 17.05
CA LYS A 823 1.30 19.98 17.56
C LYS A 823 0.45 20.55 16.44
N ASP A 824 1.05 21.31 15.53
CA ASP A 824 0.33 21.90 14.39
C ASP A 824 -0.18 20.81 13.45
N LYS A 825 0.60 19.73 13.23
CA LYS A 825 0.12 18.56 12.47
C LYS A 825 -1.05 17.87 13.17
N ARG A 826 -1.00 17.72 14.49
CA ARG A 826 -2.11 17.11 15.25
C ARG A 826 -3.39 17.91 15.14
N ILE A 827 -3.34 19.23 15.33
CA ILE A 827 -4.52 20.09 15.18
C ILE A 827 -5.06 20.01 13.75
N PHE A 828 -4.18 20.13 12.74
CA PHE A 828 -4.57 20.13 11.33
C PHE A 828 -5.23 18.83 10.87
N TYR A 829 -4.60 17.68 11.11
CA TYR A 829 -5.17 16.40 10.69
C TYR A 829 -6.39 15.99 11.53
N THR A 830 -6.48 16.44 12.79
CA THR A 830 -7.71 16.29 13.59
C THR A 830 -8.86 17.13 13.03
N ALA A 831 -8.59 18.38 12.61
CA ALA A 831 -9.58 19.22 11.96
C ALA A 831 -10.03 18.62 10.61
N MET A 832 -9.11 18.06 9.82
CA MET A 832 -9.49 17.32 8.61
C MET A 832 -10.38 16.11 8.91
N TYR A 833 -10.08 15.36 9.98
CA TYR A 833 -10.90 14.23 10.42
C TYR A 833 -12.33 14.67 10.79
N HIS A 834 -12.49 15.70 11.61
CA HIS A 834 -13.81 16.25 11.97
C HIS A 834 -14.60 16.75 10.75
N ALA A 835 -13.93 17.44 9.81
CA ALA A 835 -14.53 17.92 8.57
C ALA A 835 -15.00 16.81 7.61
N MET A 836 -14.63 15.55 7.88
CA MET A 836 -14.96 14.39 7.04
C MET A 836 -15.89 13.38 7.74
N GLN A 837 -16.55 13.77 8.83
CA GLN A 837 -17.55 12.91 9.48
C GLN A 837 -18.94 13.06 8.87
N HIS A 838 -19.31 14.28 8.46
CA HIS A 838 -20.64 14.64 7.99
C HIS A 838 -20.57 15.42 6.68
N PRO A 839 -21.61 15.41 5.83
CA PRO A 839 -22.88 14.67 5.93
C PRO A 839 -22.69 13.15 5.86
N ARG A 840 -23.54 12.38 6.53
CA ARG A 840 -23.36 10.92 6.64
C ARG A 840 -23.98 10.16 5.47
N LEU A 841 -23.37 9.03 5.11
CA LEU A 841 -23.96 8.07 4.19
C LEU A 841 -25.28 7.53 4.76
N PHE A 842 -26.31 7.46 3.93
CA PHE A 842 -27.67 7.12 4.38
C PHE A 842 -28.34 6.01 3.55
N SER A 843 -27.70 5.56 2.46
CA SER A 843 -28.14 4.39 1.68
C SER A 843 -27.33 3.13 1.96
N ASP A 844 -27.99 1.97 1.91
CA ASP A 844 -27.37 0.63 1.93
C ASP A 844 -26.41 0.41 0.75
N VAL A 845 -25.65 -0.68 0.78
CA VAL A 845 -24.69 -1.05 -0.30
C VAL A 845 -25.34 -1.18 -1.68
N ASP A 846 -26.63 -1.50 -1.72
CA ASP A 846 -27.42 -1.61 -2.95
C ASP A 846 -28.14 -0.30 -3.33
N GLY A 847 -27.89 0.78 -2.58
CA GLY A 847 -28.46 2.10 -2.80
C GLY A 847 -29.87 2.29 -2.23
N VAL A 848 -30.43 1.33 -1.49
CA VAL A 848 -31.75 1.49 -0.84
C VAL A 848 -31.63 2.42 0.36
N TYR A 849 -32.62 3.30 0.53
CA TYR A 849 -32.72 4.22 1.67
C TYR A 849 -34.18 4.56 1.99
N PRO A 850 -34.51 4.96 3.23
CA PRO A 850 -35.81 5.54 3.56
C PRO A 850 -36.03 6.86 2.83
N LYS A 851 -37.18 7.02 2.16
CA LYS A 851 -37.60 8.27 1.53
C LYS A 851 -37.54 9.42 2.54
N PHE A 852 -37.04 10.57 2.10
CA PHE A 852 -37.02 11.79 2.89
C PHE A 852 -38.43 12.29 3.18
N SER A 853 -38.72 12.53 4.46
CA SER A 853 -39.96 13.09 4.99
C SER A 853 -41.25 12.35 4.61
N GLY A 854 -42.04 11.95 5.61
CA GLY A 854 -43.37 11.36 5.44
C GLY A 854 -43.43 9.91 5.90
N ASN A 855 -44.40 9.15 5.36
CA ASN A 855 -44.57 7.74 5.72
C ASN A 855 -43.38 6.89 5.27
N TYR A 856 -43.15 5.78 5.99
CA TYR A 856 -42.10 4.83 5.65
C TYR A 856 -42.29 4.28 4.23
N GLU A 857 -41.40 4.70 3.33
CA GLU A 857 -41.33 4.24 1.95
C GLU A 857 -39.85 4.10 1.60
N LEU A 858 -39.45 3.00 0.99
CA LEU A 858 -38.07 2.82 0.55
C LEU A 858 -37.90 3.34 -0.88
N LYS A 859 -36.82 4.07 -1.10
CA LYS A 859 -36.32 4.48 -2.41
C LYS A 859 -34.97 3.84 -2.68
N ARG A 860 -34.52 3.93 -3.92
CA ARG A 860 -33.21 3.44 -4.34
C ARG A 860 -32.49 4.55 -5.11
N ALA A 861 -31.27 4.86 -4.69
CA ALA A 861 -30.38 5.75 -5.42
C ALA A 861 -29.74 4.96 -6.55
N THR A 862 -29.90 5.43 -7.79
CA THR A 862 -29.33 4.78 -8.99
C THR A 862 -28.03 5.41 -9.45
N ASN A 863 -27.79 6.67 -9.06
CA ASN A 863 -26.63 7.47 -9.46
C ASN A 863 -25.88 7.95 -8.21
N GLY A 864 -24.94 7.13 -7.73
CA GLY A 864 -24.16 7.42 -6.52
C GLY A 864 -24.90 7.06 -5.22
N ASN A 865 -24.27 7.43 -4.10
CA ASN A 865 -24.80 7.21 -2.75
C ASN A 865 -25.74 8.36 -2.32
N TYR A 866 -26.67 8.04 -1.43
CA TYR A 866 -27.56 9.02 -0.79
C TYR A 866 -27.04 9.39 0.61
N TYR A 867 -27.02 10.68 0.93
CA TYR A 867 -26.48 11.22 2.18
C TYR A 867 -27.53 11.99 2.97
N ASP A 868 -27.34 12.16 4.28
CA ASP A 868 -28.19 12.95 5.16
C ASP A 868 -27.41 13.63 6.30
N ASP A 869 -28.11 14.34 7.21
CA ASP A 869 -27.56 15.14 8.31
C ASP A 869 -26.71 16.32 7.85
N PHE A 870 -27.34 17.20 7.08
CA PHE A 870 -26.69 18.41 6.58
C PHE A 870 -26.95 19.58 7.52
N SER A 871 -25.92 19.90 8.31
CA SER A 871 -25.87 21.09 9.17
C SER A 871 -25.66 22.36 8.33
N MET A 872 -26.66 22.73 7.54
CA MET A 872 -26.45 23.63 6.39
C MET A 872 -26.32 25.10 6.79
N TRP A 873 -26.73 25.51 7.99
CA TRP A 873 -26.42 26.86 8.47
C TRP A 873 -24.93 27.02 8.79
N ASP A 874 -24.22 25.91 8.97
CA ASP A 874 -22.82 25.88 9.40
C ASP A 874 -21.93 25.56 8.21
N THR A 875 -22.13 24.37 7.64
CA THR A 875 -21.20 23.71 6.72
C THR A 875 -21.03 24.39 5.36
N TYR A 876 -21.99 25.21 4.89
CA TYR A 876 -21.85 25.93 3.62
C TYR A 876 -20.71 26.96 3.63
N ARG A 877 -20.29 27.42 4.83
CA ARG A 877 -19.32 28.51 5.02
C ARG A 877 -17.91 28.05 4.67
N ALA A 878 -17.48 26.88 5.17
CA ALA A 878 -16.13 26.37 4.96
C ALA A 878 -16.07 24.86 4.68
N GLN A 879 -16.85 24.03 5.37
CA GLN A 879 -16.74 22.57 5.23
C GLN A 879 -17.08 22.08 3.81
N LEU A 880 -18.24 22.44 3.28
CA LEU A 880 -18.63 22.07 1.91
C LEU A 880 -17.69 22.71 0.86
N PRO A 881 -17.29 23.99 0.98
CA PRO A 881 -16.25 24.58 0.14
C PRO A 881 -14.91 23.85 0.13
N LEU A 882 -14.50 23.25 1.25
CA LEU A 882 -13.29 22.43 1.31
C LEU A 882 -13.47 21.17 0.44
N LEU A 883 -14.61 20.50 0.56
CA LEU A 883 -14.93 19.30 -0.22
C LEU A 883 -15.16 19.59 -1.71
N GLU A 884 -15.64 20.78 -2.08
CA GLU A 884 -15.72 21.21 -3.49
C GLU A 884 -14.35 21.35 -4.16
N MET A 885 -13.28 21.52 -3.37
CA MET A 885 -11.90 21.53 -3.85
C MET A 885 -11.29 20.13 -3.86
N LEU A 886 -11.53 19.34 -2.80
CA LEU A 886 -10.88 18.05 -2.59
C LEU A 886 -11.62 16.86 -3.22
N GLN A 887 -12.96 16.86 -3.17
CA GLN A 887 -13.80 15.73 -3.55
C GLN A 887 -15.04 16.14 -4.38
N PRO A 888 -14.88 16.80 -5.56
CA PRO A 888 -16.02 17.26 -6.38
C PRO A 888 -17.05 16.18 -6.75
N SER A 889 -16.61 14.93 -6.95
CA SER A 889 -17.53 13.81 -7.23
C SER A 889 -18.42 13.47 -6.04
N LEU A 890 -17.89 13.55 -4.81
CA LEU A 890 -18.68 13.36 -3.60
C LEU A 890 -19.68 14.51 -3.43
N VAL A 891 -19.24 15.74 -3.69
CA VAL A 891 -20.12 16.92 -3.65
C VAL A 891 -21.30 16.80 -4.64
N ASN A 892 -21.11 16.19 -5.82
CA ASN A 892 -22.24 15.90 -6.71
C ASN A 892 -23.27 14.97 -6.04
N ASN A 893 -22.84 13.93 -5.30
CA ASN A 893 -23.75 13.05 -4.56
C ASN A 893 -24.50 13.82 -3.46
N PHE A 894 -23.84 14.77 -2.80
CA PHE A 894 -24.45 15.63 -1.79
C PHE A 894 -25.53 16.53 -2.39
N VAL A 895 -25.23 17.22 -3.50
CA VAL A 895 -26.22 18.04 -4.20
C VAL A 895 -27.37 17.18 -4.73
N GLN A 896 -27.08 16.03 -5.34
CA GLN A 896 -28.10 15.10 -5.79
C GLN A 896 -29.01 14.64 -4.64
N SER A 897 -28.44 14.38 -3.45
CA SER A 897 -29.21 14.04 -2.26
C SER A 897 -30.16 15.18 -1.86
N MET A 898 -29.72 16.44 -1.93
CA MET A 898 -30.60 17.61 -1.68
C MET A 898 -31.74 17.72 -2.69
N VAL A 899 -31.44 17.52 -3.98
CA VAL A 899 -32.45 17.56 -5.04
C VAL A 899 -33.48 16.45 -4.84
N LEU A 900 -33.04 15.23 -4.53
CA LEU A 900 -33.94 14.11 -4.21
C LEU A 900 -34.81 14.39 -2.99
N LYS A 901 -34.25 14.97 -1.91
CA LYS A 901 -35.04 15.41 -0.75
C LYS A 901 -36.12 16.42 -1.15
N GLY A 902 -35.77 17.39 -1.99
CA GLY A 902 -36.73 18.38 -2.48
C GLY A 902 -37.85 17.79 -3.34
N GLN A 903 -37.52 16.84 -4.22
CA GLN A 903 -38.51 16.09 -5.00
C GLN A 903 -39.45 15.27 -4.11
N GLN A 904 -38.90 14.61 -3.09
CA GLN A 904 -39.64 13.71 -2.21
C GLN A 904 -40.53 14.46 -1.21
N GLY A 905 -40.01 15.55 -0.64
CA GLY A 905 -40.69 16.33 0.38
C GLY A 905 -41.47 17.55 -0.14
N GLY A 906 -41.32 17.90 -1.42
CA GLY A 906 -42.00 19.00 -2.11
C GLY A 906 -41.35 20.39 -2.01
N TRP A 907 -40.32 20.56 -1.16
CA TRP A 907 -39.57 21.80 -0.94
C TRP A 907 -38.10 21.48 -0.72
N LEU A 908 -37.18 22.36 -1.09
CA LEU A 908 -35.78 22.18 -0.73
C LEU A 908 -35.65 22.36 0.79
N PRO A 909 -35.13 21.38 1.55
CA PRO A 909 -34.99 21.51 3.00
C PRO A 909 -33.95 22.58 3.36
N ILE A 910 -34.01 23.13 4.57
CA ILE A 910 -33.01 24.09 5.06
C ILE A 910 -31.89 23.37 5.82
N PHE A 911 -32.25 22.59 6.84
CA PHE A 911 -31.32 21.78 7.64
C PHE A 911 -31.91 20.36 7.75
N PRO A 912 -31.74 19.51 6.73
CA PRO A 912 -32.25 18.14 6.79
C PRO A 912 -31.41 17.30 7.76
N CYS A 913 -32.08 16.75 8.78
CA CYS A 913 -31.53 15.83 9.78
C CYS A 913 -32.62 14.83 10.19
N TRP A 914 -32.23 13.62 10.62
CA TRP A 914 -33.15 12.51 10.89
C TRP A 914 -34.05 12.18 9.68
N ASN A 915 -33.52 12.36 8.47
CA ASN A 915 -34.18 12.18 7.17
C ASN A 915 -35.55 12.87 7.06
N SER A 916 -35.65 14.03 7.70
CA SER A 916 -36.87 14.83 7.76
C SER A 916 -36.55 16.32 7.63
N TYR A 917 -37.59 17.12 7.40
CA TYR A 917 -37.49 18.56 7.56
C TYR A 917 -37.32 18.91 9.04
N THR A 918 -36.48 19.91 9.30
CA THR A 918 -36.35 20.54 10.61
C THR A 918 -36.77 22.00 10.53
N ALA A 919 -37.00 22.63 11.69
CA ALA A 919 -37.21 24.08 11.80
C ALA A 919 -35.95 24.83 12.26
N ALA A 920 -34.82 24.12 12.28
CA ALA A 920 -33.50 24.64 12.55
C ALA A 920 -32.75 24.83 11.21
N MET A 921 -31.68 25.61 11.11
CA MET A 921 -31.53 26.89 11.81
C MET A 921 -32.25 27.98 10.99
N ILE A 922 -31.57 29.05 10.59
CA ILE A 922 -32.12 30.13 9.76
C ILE A 922 -31.52 30.13 8.34
N GLY A 923 -31.95 31.06 7.48
CA GLY A 923 -31.47 31.17 6.10
C GLY A 923 -32.04 30.13 5.13
N ASP A 924 -31.48 30.07 3.93
CA ASP A 924 -31.78 29.15 2.85
C ASP A 924 -30.48 28.61 2.23
N HIS A 925 -29.52 28.24 3.07
CA HIS A 925 -28.14 27.96 2.69
C HIS A 925 -27.92 26.71 1.83
N VAL A 926 -28.94 25.83 1.69
CA VAL A 926 -28.88 24.78 0.66
C VAL A 926 -28.81 25.41 -0.73
N THR A 927 -29.50 26.53 -0.94
CA THR A 927 -29.38 27.35 -2.15
C THR A 927 -27.95 27.87 -2.32
N ALA A 928 -27.31 28.36 -1.25
CA ALA A 928 -25.92 28.81 -1.28
C ALA A 928 -24.94 27.68 -1.64
N PHE A 929 -25.09 26.50 -1.05
CA PHE A 929 -24.28 25.32 -1.36
C PHE A 929 -24.45 24.89 -2.83
N ILE A 930 -25.68 24.71 -3.31
CA ILE A 930 -25.93 24.31 -4.71
C ILE A 930 -25.40 25.38 -5.68
N ALA A 931 -25.57 26.66 -5.36
CA ALA A 931 -25.03 27.74 -6.17
C ALA A 931 -23.49 27.76 -6.18
N SER A 932 -22.85 27.48 -5.05
CA SER A 932 -21.38 27.36 -4.94
C SER A 932 -20.85 26.22 -5.80
N ALA A 933 -21.42 25.01 -5.67
CA ALA A 933 -21.09 23.86 -6.50
C ALA A 933 -21.30 24.18 -8.00
N TYR A 934 -22.44 24.77 -8.36
CA TYR A 934 -22.73 25.20 -9.72
C TYR A 934 -21.70 26.20 -10.25
N ALA A 935 -21.36 27.24 -9.49
CA ALA A 935 -20.39 28.26 -9.89
C ALA A 935 -18.99 27.68 -10.13
N LYS A 936 -18.63 26.63 -9.37
CA LYS A 936 -17.35 25.90 -9.46
C LYS A 936 -17.32 24.79 -10.53
N GLY A 937 -18.44 24.58 -11.23
CA GLY A 937 -18.53 23.60 -12.32
C GLY A 937 -18.90 22.19 -11.88
N ILE A 938 -19.29 22.01 -10.62
CA ILE A 938 -19.78 20.75 -10.05
C ILE A 938 -21.28 20.69 -10.34
N ARG A 939 -21.66 20.01 -11.43
CA ARG A 939 -23.01 20.08 -12.03
C ARG A 939 -23.58 18.73 -12.49
N ASN A 940 -23.04 17.62 -12.00
CA ASN A 940 -23.48 16.28 -12.39
C ASN A 940 -24.70 15.82 -11.56
N TYR A 941 -25.81 16.54 -11.74
CA TYR A 941 -27.11 16.32 -11.12
C TYR A 941 -28.19 17.01 -11.97
N ASP A 942 -29.48 16.85 -11.62
CA ASP A 942 -30.56 17.55 -12.32
C ASP A 942 -30.56 19.05 -11.97
N VAL A 943 -29.85 19.83 -12.78
CA VAL A 943 -29.67 21.28 -12.59
C VAL A 943 -30.99 22.06 -12.74
N GLU A 944 -31.86 21.67 -13.67
CA GLU A 944 -33.13 22.38 -13.88
C GLU A 944 -34.09 22.13 -12.71
N GLU A 945 -34.14 20.89 -12.20
CA GLU A 945 -34.94 20.59 -11.02
C GLU A 945 -34.37 21.26 -9.76
N ALA A 946 -33.05 21.26 -9.58
CA ALA A 946 -32.40 22.00 -8.50
C ALA A 946 -32.81 23.48 -8.55
N TYR A 947 -32.74 24.11 -9.73
CA TYR A 947 -33.16 25.50 -9.91
C TYR A 947 -34.65 25.70 -9.61
N ARG A 948 -35.53 24.81 -10.07
CA ARG A 948 -36.97 24.88 -9.81
C ARG A 948 -37.26 24.90 -8.30
N LEU A 949 -36.61 24.02 -7.53
CA LEU A 949 -36.73 23.91 -6.08
C LEU A 949 -36.15 25.14 -5.35
N MET A 950 -34.95 25.60 -5.72
CA MET A 950 -34.36 26.81 -5.13
C MET A 950 -35.23 28.05 -5.40
N ARG A 951 -35.75 28.17 -6.63
CA ARG A 951 -36.67 29.25 -7.00
C ARG A 951 -37.96 29.19 -6.18
N GLN A 952 -38.50 28.00 -5.95
CA GLN A 952 -39.68 27.80 -5.12
C GLN A 952 -39.45 28.33 -3.69
N ASN A 953 -38.32 27.99 -3.05
CA ASN A 953 -37.96 28.53 -1.72
C ASN A 953 -37.91 30.06 -1.69
N ALA A 954 -37.38 30.70 -2.74
CA ALA A 954 -37.16 32.15 -2.78
C ALA A 954 -38.38 32.98 -3.19
N PHE A 955 -39.40 32.40 -3.83
CA PHE A 955 -40.52 33.16 -4.40
C PHE A 955 -41.91 32.69 -3.98
N ASN A 956 -42.05 31.43 -3.53
CA ASN A 956 -43.37 30.87 -3.24
C ASN A 956 -43.61 30.85 -1.73
N ILE A 957 -44.77 31.33 -1.30
CA ILE A 957 -45.20 31.24 0.09
C ILE A 957 -45.65 29.81 0.38
N ALA A 958 -45.03 29.15 1.36
CA ALA A 958 -45.44 27.82 1.78
C ALA A 958 -46.88 27.84 2.34
N PRO A 959 -47.74 26.88 1.96
CA PRO A 959 -49.03 26.68 2.63
C PRO A 959 -48.84 26.53 4.14
N LYS A 960 -49.86 26.89 4.94
CA LYS A 960 -49.78 26.87 6.41
C LYS A 960 -49.25 25.54 6.97
N GLU A 961 -49.74 24.41 6.46
CA GLU A 961 -49.32 23.08 6.91
C GLU A 961 -47.84 22.79 6.61
N ASP A 962 -47.39 23.10 5.40
CA ASP A 962 -45.99 22.97 5.00
C ASP A 962 -45.08 23.91 5.82
N TYR A 963 -45.52 25.15 6.01
CA TYR A 963 -44.81 26.14 6.82
C TYR A 963 -44.65 25.65 8.25
N ILE A 964 -45.72 25.20 8.90
CA ILE A 964 -45.65 24.66 10.27
C ILE A 964 -44.67 23.48 10.37
N ASN A 965 -44.39 22.76 9.27
CA ASN A 965 -43.50 21.60 9.21
C ASN A 965 -42.06 21.87 8.70
N GLY A 966 -41.62 23.13 8.58
CA GLY A 966 -40.21 23.41 8.27
C GLY A 966 -39.94 23.74 6.81
N LYS A 967 -40.99 23.84 5.99
CA LYS A 967 -40.82 23.98 4.55
C LYS A 967 -40.94 25.44 4.09
N GLY A 968 -40.12 25.78 3.11
CA GLY A 968 -40.02 27.13 2.55
C GLY A 968 -39.36 28.15 3.49
N ARG A 969 -39.07 29.33 2.96
CA ARG A 969 -38.43 30.40 3.74
C ARG A 969 -39.37 30.95 4.81
N ARG A 970 -38.87 31.03 6.04
CA ARG A 970 -39.55 31.68 7.17
C ARG A 970 -39.76 33.17 6.91
N ALA A 971 -40.96 33.67 7.23
CA ALA A 971 -41.35 35.08 7.04
C ALA A 971 -41.16 35.64 5.61
N LEU A 972 -41.24 34.78 4.57
CA LEU A 972 -41.03 35.19 3.18
C LEU A 972 -42.02 36.28 2.74
N THR A 973 -43.28 36.21 3.18
CA THR A 973 -44.30 37.24 2.89
C THR A 973 -43.85 38.63 3.33
N SER A 974 -43.34 38.74 4.57
CA SER A 974 -42.84 39.99 5.13
C SER A 974 -41.58 40.46 4.41
N TYR A 975 -40.64 39.55 4.17
CA TYR A 975 -39.40 39.84 3.44
C TYR A 975 -39.66 40.36 2.02
N LEU A 976 -40.58 39.75 1.27
CA LEU A 976 -40.97 40.21 -0.07
C LEU A 976 -41.69 41.57 -0.05
N LYS A 977 -42.51 41.83 0.97
CA LYS A 977 -43.28 43.06 1.08
C LYS A 977 -42.42 44.27 1.49
N TYR A 978 -41.57 44.11 2.51
CA TYR A 978 -40.83 45.22 3.11
C TYR A 978 -39.36 45.27 2.68
N GLY A 979 -38.82 44.21 2.08
CA GLY A 979 -37.38 44.06 1.83
C GLY A 979 -36.58 43.74 3.10
N TYR A 980 -37.25 43.45 4.21
CA TYR A 980 -36.72 42.97 5.48
C TYR A 980 -37.84 42.29 6.27
N ILE A 981 -37.49 41.53 7.30
CA ILE A 981 -38.47 40.96 8.22
C ILE A 981 -38.66 41.96 9.37
N PRO A 982 -39.86 42.51 9.58
CA PRO A 982 -40.11 43.49 10.61
C PRO A 982 -40.27 42.81 11.99
N MET A 983 -40.00 43.54 13.07
CA MET A 983 -40.08 43.02 14.45
C MET A 983 -41.45 42.42 14.82
N GLU A 984 -42.54 42.89 14.20
CA GLU A 984 -43.89 42.36 14.37
C GLU A 984 -44.03 40.91 13.89
N ASP A 985 -43.22 40.48 12.92
CA ASP A 985 -43.18 39.10 12.45
C ASP A 985 -42.16 38.30 13.29
N SER A 986 -42.66 37.69 14.36
CA SER A 986 -41.83 36.99 15.35
C SER A 986 -41.50 35.53 15.00
N VAL A 987 -41.89 35.04 13.82
CA VAL A 987 -41.52 33.71 13.30
C VAL A 987 -41.73 32.58 14.32
N GLN A 988 -42.95 32.44 14.85
CA GLN A 988 -43.23 31.56 16.00
C GLN A 988 -43.05 30.06 15.71
N GLU A 989 -43.16 29.67 14.43
CA GLU A 989 -43.00 28.31 13.93
C GLU A 989 -41.55 27.96 13.58
N ALA A 990 -40.56 28.78 13.92
CA ALA A 990 -39.16 28.40 13.81
C ALA A 990 -38.67 27.75 15.11
N PHE A 991 -37.62 26.92 15.00
CA PHE A 991 -36.91 26.41 16.19
C PHE A 991 -36.33 27.58 16.99
N HIS A 992 -35.68 28.50 16.26
CA HIS A 992 -35.30 29.82 16.77
C HIS A 992 -36.37 30.87 16.42
N LYS A 993 -37.14 31.27 17.43
CA LYS A 993 -38.19 32.28 17.32
C LYS A 993 -37.56 33.68 17.27
N LYS A 994 -38.18 34.59 16.50
CA LYS A 994 -37.70 35.96 16.21
C LYS A 994 -36.55 35.98 15.19
N GLU A 995 -35.40 36.60 15.51
CA GLU A 995 -34.19 36.62 14.68
C GLU A 995 -34.35 37.29 13.30
N GLN A 996 -35.16 38.33 13.25
CA GLN A 996 -35.61 38.96 12.01
C GLN A 996 -34.47 39.61 11.21
N VAL A 997 -33.50 40.20 11.90
CA VAL A 997 -32.36 40.87 11.25
C VAL A 997 -31.43 39.83 10.66
N SER A 998 -31.06 38.80 11.42
CA SER A 998 -30.22 37.69 10.94
C SER A 998 -30.83 37.03 9.70
N ARG A 999 -32.11 36.66 9.74
CA ARG A 999 -32.82 36.11 8.58
C ARG A 999 -32.82 37.04 7.36
N THR A 1000 -32.98 38.35 7.58
CA THR A 1000 -32.94 39.34 6.48
C THR A 1000 -31.57 39.39 5.82
N LEU A 1001 -30.49 39.37 6.60
CA LEU A 1001 -29.11 39.39 6.11
C LEU A 1001 -28.78 38.10 5.33
N GLU A 1002 -29.16 36.95 5.89
CA GLU A 1002 -28.91 35.65 5.26
C GLU A 1002 -29.72 35.45 3.97
N TYR A 1003 -31.00 35.82 3.95
CA TYR A 1003 -31.79 35.76 2.70
C TYR A 1003 -31.26 36.69 1.62
N ALA A 1004 -30.65 37.83 1.97
CA ALA A 1004 -30.00 38.68 0.98
C ALA A 1004 -28.80 37.95 0.33
N TYR A 1005 -28.03 37.20 1.12
CA TYR A 1005 -26.96 36.34 0.60
C TYR A 1005 -27.52 35.17 -0.24
N ASP A 1006 -28.56 34.49 0.22
CA ASP A 1006 -29.17 33.37 -0.52
C ASP A 1006 -29.81 33.83 -1.84
N ASP A 1007 -30.40 35.03 -1.86
CA ASP A 1007 -30.91 35.64 -3.09
C ASP A 1007 -29.77 35.96 -4.07
N TYR A 1008 -28.62 36.45 -3.58
CA TYR A 1008 -27.41 36.58 -4.40
C TYR A 1008 -26.97 35.23 -4.95
N ALA A 1009 -26.89 34.19 -4.12
CA ALA A 1009 -26.46 32.86 -4.53
C ALA A 1009 -27.36 32.29 -5.65
N LEU A 1010 -28.68 32.30 -5.46
CA LEU A 1010 -29.63 31.85 -6.48
C LEU A 1010 -29.54 32.70 -7.76
N SER A 1011 -29.24 34.00 -7.65
CA SER A 1011 -29.10 34.85 -8.83
C SER A 1011 -27.96 34.39 -9.76
N ILE A 1012 -26.89 33.80 -9.22
CA ILE A 1012 -25.77 33.27 -10.00
C ILE A 1012 -26.22 32.10 -10.86
N VAL A 1013 -27.02 31.19 -10.28
CA VAL A 1013 -27.61 30.06 -11.02
C VAL A 1013 -28.64 30.55 -12.03
N ALA A 1014 -29.54 31.47 -11.64
CA ALA A 1014 -30.54 32.07 -12.54
C ALA A 1014 -29.89 32.70 -13.78
N LYS A 1015 -28.77 33.43 -13.59
CA LYS A 1015 -27.98 34.00 -14.68
C LYS A 1015 -27.37 32.92 -15.56
N GLY A 1016 -26.77 31.89 -14.95
CA GLY A 1016 -26.17 30.76 -15.67
C GLY A 1016 -27.16 29.98 -16.55
N LEU A 1017 -28.44 29.93 -16.14
CA LEU A 1017 -29.54 29.28 -16.87
C LEU A 1017 -30.35 30.24 -17.76
N GLY A 1018 -29.93 31.49 -17.92
CA GLY A 1018 -30.61 32.47 -18.77
C GLY A 1018 -31.97 32.98 -18.23
N LYS A 1019 -32.28 32.77 -16.95
CA LYS A 1019 -33.53 33.20 -16.30
C LYS A 1019 -33.43 34.68 -15.86
N LEU A 1020 -33.30 35.57 -16.85
CA LEU A 1020 -32.89 36.97 -16.62
C LEU A 1020 -33.85 37.79 -15.73
N ASN A 1021 -35.15 37.48 -15.73
CA ASN A 1021 -36.12 38.17 -14.86
C ASN A 1021 -35.91 37.81 -13.39
N ASP A 1022 -35.75 36.52 -13.09
CA ASP A 1022 -35.43 36.05 -11.74
C ASP A 1022 -34.08 36.62 -11.30
N TYR A 1023 -33.05 36.59 -12.16
CA TYR A 1023 -31.73 37.20 -11.90
C TYR A 1023 -31.84 38.66 -11.46
N LYS A 1024 -32.59 39.50 -12.20
CA LYS A 1024 -32.76 40.93 -11.86
C LYS A 1024 -33.49 41.11 -10.52
N ALA A 1025 -34.56 40.35 -10.28
CA ALA A 1025 -35.32 40.43 -9.03
C ALA A 1025 -34.47 40.01 -7.82
N LEU A 1026 -33.72 38.91 -7.96
CA LEU A 1026 -32.82 38.39 -6.94
C LEU A 1026 -31.66 39.34 -6.64
N GLN A 1027 -31.01 39.91 -7.66
CA GLN A 1027 -29.95 40.91 -7.47
C GLN A 1027 -30.42 42.16 -6.74
N LYS A 1028 -31.66 42.61 -7.00
CA LYS A 1028 -32.26 43.69 -6.20
C LYS A 1028 -32.41 43.28 -4.74
N ARG A 1029 -32.96 42.09 -4.46
CA ARG A 1029 -33.13 41.58 -3.10
C ARG A 1029 -31.81 41.27 -2.39
N ALA A 1030 -30.75 40.96 -3.13
CA ALA A 1030 -29.41 40.80 -2.56
C ALA A 1030 -28.89 42.07 -1.86
N THR A 1031 -29.50 43.23 -2.11
CA THR A 1031 -29.19 44.49 -1.41
C THR A 1031 -30.03 44.74 -0.16
N ASN A 1032 -30.93 43.82 0.21
CA ASN A 1032 -31.87 43.98 1.33
C ASN A 1032 -31.19 44.10 2.70
N TYR A 1033 -29.94 43.66 2.85
CA TYR A 1033 -29.14 43.91 4.06
C TYR A 1033 -29.10 45.41 4.43
N ARG A 1034 -29.21 46.30 3.45
CA ARG A 1034 -29.26 47.76 3.64
C ARG A 1034 -30.50 48.23 4.42
N ASN A 1035 -31.57 47.44 4.44
CA ASN A 1035 -32.84 47.80 5.08
C ASN A 1035 -32.84 47.58 6.59
N VAL A 1036 -31.89 46.82 7.12
CA VAL A 1036 -31.71 46.55 8.56
C VAL A 1036 -30.44 47.17 9.12
N PHE A 1037 -29.70 47.94 8.31
CA PHE A 1037 -28.53 48.70 8.73
C PHE A 1037 -28.93 50.13 9.14
N ASP A 1038 -28.83 50.43 10.42
CA ASP A 1038 -29.11 51.77 10.96
C ASP A 1038 -27.86 52.65 10.86
N ARG A 1039 -27.83 53.53 9.85
CA ARG A 1039 -26.71 54.45 9.62
C ARG A 1039 -26.42 55.40 10.79
N SER A 1040 -27.38 55.64 11.68
CA SER A 1040 -27.18 56.53 12.84
C SER A 1040 -26.28 55.89 13.91
N VAL A 1041 -26.26 54.56 13.99
CA VAL A 1041 -25.42 53.79 14.91
C VAL A 1041 -24.32 53.01 14.20
N GLY A 1042 -24.36 52.94 12.85
CA GLY A 1042 -23.34 52.32 12.00
C GLY A 1042 -23.34 50.79 12.03
N MET A 1043 -24.46 50.17 12.42
CA MET A 1043 -24.59 48.74 12.65
C MET A 1043 -26.02 48.26 12.35
N VAL A 1044 -26.22 46.94 12.34
CA VAL A 1044 -27.55 46.37 12.15
C VAL A 1044 -28.42 46.53 13.39
N ARG A 1045 -29.73 46.72 13.18
CA ARG A 1045 -30.71 47.00 14.24
C ARG A 1045 -32.09 46.49 13.83
N GLY A 1046 -32.86 45.98 14.80
CA GLY A 1046 -34.25 45.59 14.58
C GLY A 1046 -35.09 46.73 14.03
N ARG A 1047 -35.98 46.44 13.08
CA ARG A 1047 -36.80 47.46 12.39
C ARG A 1047 -38.26 47.05 12.37
N TYR A 1048 -39.16 47.96 12.75
CA TYR A 1048 -40.61 47.73 12.72
C TYR A 1048 -41.18 47.90 11.32
N ALA A 1049 -42.39 47.40 11.06
CA ALA A 1049 -43.09 47.59 9.79
C ALA A 1049 -43.40 49.06 9.47
N THR A 1050 -43.49 49.90 10.51
CA THR A 1050 -43.61 51.37 10.40
C THR A 1050 -42.32 52.05 9.90
N GLY A 1051 -41.21 51.32 9.86
CA GLY A 1051 -39.88 51.84 9.52
C GLY A 1051 -39.07 52.34 10.72
N LYS A 1052 -39.68 52.45 11.92
CA LYS A 1052 -39.00 52.81 13.17
C LYS A 1052 -37.98 51.74 13.57
N TRP A 1053 -36.85 52.15 14.14
CA TRP A 1053 -35.85 51.24 14.71
C TRP A 1053 -36.23 50.77 16.13
N TYR A 1054 -35.79 49.57 16.50
CA TYR A 1054 -35.95 48.97 17.82
C TYR A 1054 -35.14 49.72 18.89
N ASP A 1055 -35.76 50.12 20.01
CA ASP A 1055 -35.13 50.94 21.05
C ASP A 1055 -35.38 50.32 22.44
N PRO A 1056 -34.38 50.22 23.34
CA PRO A 1056 -33.00 50.74 23.25
C PRO A 1056 -32.10 49.99 22.24
N TYR A 1057 -30.94 50.59 21.89
CA TYR A 1057 -29.92 49.93 21.06
C TYR A 1057 -28.74 49.43 21.91
N LEU A 1058 -28.59 48.11 21.99
CA LEU A 1058 -27.53 47.44 22.76
C LEU A 1058 -26.65 46.58 21.82
N PRO A 1059 -25.58 47.15 21.21
CA PRO A 1059 -24.81 46.46 20.17
C PRO A 1059 -24.00 45.25 20.67
N ASP A 1060 -23.73 45.22 21.97
CA ASP A 1060 -22.82 44.25 22.62
C ASP A 1060 -23.61 43.23 23.47
N HIS A 1061 -24.95 43.23 23.36
CA HIS A 1061 -25.84 42.28 24.04
C HIS A 1061 -26.50 41.33 23.04
N ARG A 1062 -26.85 40.11 23.50
CA ARG A 1062 -27.70 39.21 22.73
C ARG A 1062 -29.10 39.83 22.62
N GLU A 1063 -29.50 40.15 21.41
CA GLU A 1063 -30.76 40.82 21.09
C GLU A 1063 -31.73 39.84 20.41
N PRO A 1064 -33.05 39.91 20.67
CA PRO A 1064 -34.02 38.95 20.16
C PRO A 1064 -34.13 38.90 18.63
N TYR A 1065 -33.63 39.91 17.91
CA TYR A 1065 -33.63 39.95 16.45
C TYR A 1065 -32.33 39.41 15.82
N ILE A 1066 -31.39 38.92 16.63
CA ILE A 1066 -30.11 38.33 16.21
C ILE A 1066 -30.05 36.85 16.63
N THR A 1067 -29.68 35.97 15.69
CA THR A 1067 -29.38 34.56 15.95
C THR A 1067 -28.00 34.42 16.59
N GLU A 1068 -27.93 33.77 17.76
CA GLU A 1068 -26.71 33.28 18.42
C GLU A 1068 -25.50 34.25 18.38
N GLY A 1069 -25.76 35.52 18.70
CA GLY A 1069 -24.73 36.55 18.70
C GLY A 1069 -25.27 37.92 19.07
N THR A 1070 -24.48 38.95 18.78
CA THR A 1070 -24.82 40.36 19.05
C THR A 1070 -24.97 41.16 17.76
N PRO A 1071 -25.66 42.32 17.78
CA PRO A 1071 -25.71 43.20 16.63
C PRO A 1071 -24.33 43.60 16.10
N ARG A 1072 -23.33 43.77 16.99
CA ARG A 1072 -21.94 44.05 16.59
C ARG A 1072 -21.34 42.92 15.75
N GLN A 1073 -21.53 41.67 16.15
CA GLN A 1073 -21.00 40.51 15.43
C GLN A 1073 -21.72 40.31 14.09
N TYR A 1074 -23.06 40.33 14.11
CA TYR A 1074 -23.88 40.03 12.93
C TYR A 1074 -23.88 41.14 11.87
N THR A 1075 -23.47 42.37 12.22
CA THR A 1075 -23.31 43.48 11.26
C THR A 1075 -22.40 43.10 10.08
N PHE A 1076 -21.45 42.20 10.29
CA PHE A 1076 -20.49 41.75 9.29
C PHE A 1076 -21.01 40.59 8.42
N TYR A 1077 -22.26 40.16 8.56
CA TYR A 1077 -22.82 39.12 7.69
C TYR A 1077 -23.35 39.73 6.38
N VAL A 1078 -22.42 40.13 5.50
CA VAL A 1078 -22.69 40.57 4.11
C VAL A 1078 -21.59 40.04 3.18
N PRO A 1079 -21.38 38.71 3.10
CA PRO A 1079 -20.22 38.13 2.43
C PRO A 1079 -20.17 38.43 0.92
N HIS A 1080 -21.33 38.49 0.26
CA HIS A 1080 -21.44 38.75 -1.18
C HIS A 1080 -21.18 40.21 -1.59
N ASP A 1081 -21.23 41.15 -0.64
CA ASP A 1081 -21.10 42.58 -0.92
C ASP A 1081 -20.44 43.35 0.24
N VAL A 1082 -19.25 42.90 0.65
CA VAL A 1082 -18.44 43.57 1.70
C VAL A 1082 -18.14 45.02 1.31
N LYS A 1083 -17.98 45.31 0.01
CA LYS A 1083 -17.83 46.69 -0.48
C LYS A 1083 -19.08 47.52 -0.18
N GLY A 1084 -20.28 47.01 -0.46
CA GLY A 1084 -21.53 47.70 -0.15
C GLY A 1084 -21.76 47.92 1.34
N LEU A 1085 -21.35 46.97 2.20
CA LEU A 1085 -21.30 47.17 3.66
C LEU A 1085 -20.32 48.28 4.05
N SER A 1086 -19.12 48.27 3.47
CA SER A 1086 -18.13 49.33 3.68
C SER A 1086 -18.68 50.70 3.31
N ASP A 1087 -19.37 50.82 2.17
CA ASP A 1087 -20.00 52.07 1.72
C ASP A 1087 -21.09 52.54 2.71
N LEU A 1088 -21.85 51.63 3.33
CA LEU A 1088 -22.83 51.97 4.37
C LEU A 1088 -22.19 52.50 5.66
N MET A 1089 -21.01 51.97 6.02
CA MET A 1089 -20.26 52.40 7.21
C MET A 1089 -19.53 53.74 7.02
N GLY A 1090 -19.40 54.23 5.78
CA GLY A 1090 -18.64 55.45 5.47
C GLY A 1090 -17.29 55.19 4.79
N GLY A 1091 -17.10 54.01 4.18
CA GLY A 1091 -15.95 53.65 3.35
C GLY A 1091 -14.96 52.70 4.04
N PRO A 1092 -13.85 52.33 3.35
CA PRO A 1092 -12.93 51.29 3.82
C PRO A 1092 -12.30 51.55 5.18
N LYS A 1093 -12.05 52.82 5.53
CA LYS A 1093 -11.48 53.19 6.83
C LYS A 1093 -12.49 53.00 7.97
N ALA A 1094 -13.76 53.28 7.73
CA ALA A 1094 -14.81 53.07 8.72
C ALA A 1094 -15.05 51.57 8.97
N LEU A 1095 -15.03 50.75 7.91
CA LEU A 1095 -15.03 49.29 8.03
C LEU A 1095 -13.84 48.80 8.87
N GLU A 1096 -12.63 49.29 8.59
CA GLU A 1096 -11.43 48.94 9.37
C GLU A 1096 -11.59 49.30 10.85
N ASN A 1097 -12.11 50.50 11.17
CA ASN A 1097 -12.34 50.91 12.56
C ASN A 1097 -13.42 50.06 13.26
N ALA A 1098 -14.46 49.64 12.55
CA ALA A 1098 -15.50 48.75 13.09
C ALA A 1098 -14.94 47.36 13.41
N LEU A 1099 -14.09 46.81 12.53
CA LEU A 1099 -13.37 45.57 12.76
C LEU A 1099 -12.40 45.71 13.94
N ASP A 1100 -11.60 46.78 13.98
CA ASP A 1100 -10.67 47.05 15.11
C ASP A 1100 -11.44 47.11 16.44
N SER A 1101 -12.60 47.78 16.44
CA SER A 1101 -13.45 47.90 17.63
C SER A 1101 -13.97 46.54 18.12
N LEU A 1102 -14.28 45.60 17.23
CA LEU A 1102 -14.71 44.26 17.61
C LEU A 1102 -13.61 43.54 18.42
N PHE A 1103 -12.38 43.50 17.89
CA PHE A 1103 -11.26 42.84 18.55
C PHE A 1103 -10.80 43.59 19.82
N GLN A 1104 -10.75 44.92 19.82
CA GLN A 1104 -10.32 45.72 20.98
C GLN A 1104 -11.27 45.60 22.18
N LYS A 1105 -12.58 45.44 21.92
CA LYS A 1105 -13.58 45.17 22.97
C LYS A 1105 -13.63 43.69 23.37
N ASN A 1106 -12.80 42.85 22.77
CA ASN A 1106 -12.84 41.39 22.87
C ASN A 1106 -14.20 40.80 22.47
N GLU A 1107 -14.98 41.46 21.59
CA GLU A 1107 -16.33 41.01 21.19
C GLU A 1107 -16.33 40.01 20.02
N TYR A 1108 -15.15 39.66 19.51
CA TYR A 1108 -15.00 38.59 18.54
C TYR A 1108 -15.25 37.23 19.19
N TRP A 1109 -16.20 36.47 18.66
CA TRP A 1109 -16.50 35.12 19.12
C TRP A 1109 -16.19 34.12 18.01
N HIS A 1110 -15.20 33.26 18.25
CA HIS A 1110 -14.78 32.27 17.27
C HIS A 1110 -15.63 31.00 17.28
N GLY A 1111 -16.05 30.56 18.47
CA GLY A 1111 -16.85 29.35 18.67
C GLY A 1111 -18.29 29.42 18.19
N ASN A 1112 -18.64 30.39 17.35
CA ASN A 1112 -19.92 30.44 16.65
C ASN A 1112 -19.78 31.02 15.24
N GLU A 1113 -20.60 30.50 14.33
CA GLU A 1113 -20.53 30.64 12.88
C GLU A 1113 -20.60 32.09 12.34
N PRO A 1114 -21.39 33.02 12.90
CA PRO A 1114 -21.48 34.39 12.39
C PRO A 1114 -20.14 35.14 12.44
N GLY A 1115 -19.21 34.69 13.29
CA GLY A 1115 -17.88 35.28 13.46
C GLY A 1115 -16.85 34.83 12.43
N HIS A 1116 -17.07 33.73 11.72
CA HIS A 1116 -16.01 33.03 10.96
C HIS A 1116 -15.41 33.85 9.81
N GLN A 1117 -16.22 34.64 9.09
CA GLN A 1117 -15.76 35.43 7.95
C GLN A 1117 -15.13 36.78 8.32
N ILE A 1118 -15.41 37.28 9.53
CA ILE A 1118 -15.06 38.64 9.97
C ILE A 1118 -13.56 38.97 9.86
N PRO A 1119 -12.61 38.13 10.35
CA PRO A 1119 -11.19 38.49 10.34
C PRO A 1119 -10.62 38.65 8.92
N PHE A 1120 -11.27 38.05 7.91
CA PHE A 1120 -10.87 38.17 6.51
C PHE A 1120 -11.36 39.45 5.84
N MET A 1121 -12.24 40.22 6.48
CA MET A 1121 -12.78 41.46 5.92
C MET A 1121 -11.75 42.61 5.86
N TYR A 1122 -10.65 42.54 6.61
CA TYR A 1122 -9.55 43.52 6.44
C TYR A 1122 -8.91 43.46 5.04
N ASN A 1123 -9.04 42.35 4.31
CA ASN A 1123 -8.59 42.26 2.91
C ASN A 1123 -9.35 43.20 1.96
N TYR A 1124 -10.49 43.75 2.37
CA TYR A 1124 -11.25 44.78 1.65
C TYR A 1124 -10.90 46.20 2.10
N THR A 1125 -9.89 46.35 2.97
CA THR A 1125 -9.40 47.63 3.49
C THR A 1125 -7.95 47.88 3.06
N ALA A 1126 -7.38 49.04 3.37
CA ALA A 1126 -5.96 49.31 3.13
C ALA A 1126 -5.00 48.49 4.03
N SER A 1127 -5.53 47.66 4.93
CA SER A 1127 -4.77 46.95 5.96
C SER A 1127 -4.95 45.41 5.95
N PRO A 1128 -4.70 44.71 4.82
CA PRO A 1128 -4.80 43.24 4.76
C PRO A 1128 -3.88 42.50 5.76
N TRP A 1129 -2.79 43.16 6.20
CA TRP A 1129 -1.92 42.65 7.26
C TRP A 1129 -2.64 42.45 8.60
N LYS A 1130 -3.77 43.14 8.84
CA LYS A 1130 -4.63 42.92 10.01
C LYS A 1130 -5.37 41.59 9.93
N THR A 1131 -5.78 41.13 8.73
CA THR A 1131 -6.27 39.74 8.54
C THR A 1131 -5.18 38.74 8.91
N GLN A 1132 -3.96 38.93 8.42
CA GLN A 1132 -2.83 38.05 8.73
C GLN A 1132 -2.59 37.95 10.24
N LYS A 1133 -2.62 39.08 10.95
CA LYS A 1133 -2.47 39.11 12.42
C LYS A 1133 -3.64 38.43 13.14
N ALA A 1134 -4.88 38.85 12.85
CA ALA A 1134 -6.07 38.35 13.54
C ALA A 1134 -6.25 36.83 13.36
N VAL A 1135 -6.10 36.33 12.14
CA VAL A 1135 -6.22 34.90 11.85
C VAL A 1135 -5.13 34.08 12.54
N ARG A 1136 -3.87 34.57 12.57
CA ARG A 1136 -2.79 33.88 13.26
C ARG A 1136 -2.99 33.83 14.78
N ASN A 1137 -3.56 34.87 15.37
CA ASN A 1137 -3.95 34.85 16.78
C ASN A 1137 -5.04 33.82 17.04
N ILE A 1138 -6.12 33.83 16.24
CA ILE A 1138 -7.23 32.88 16.37
C ILE A 1138 -6.74 31.43 16.25
N LEU A 1139 -5.93 31.11 15.24
CA LEU A 1139 -5.34 29.78 15.06
C LEU A 1139 -4.50 29.32 16.26
N ALA A 1140 -3.87 30.25 16.98
CA ALA A 1140 -3.03 29.97 18.14
C ALA A 1140 -3.81 29.89 19.46
N GLU A 1141 -4.89 30.66 19.59
CA GLU A 1141 -5.63 30.87 20.85
C GLU A 1141 -6.90 30.01 20.93
N GLU A 1142 -7.55 29.71 19.80
CA GLU A 1142 -8.87 29.07 19.75
C GLU A 1142 -8.82 27.60 19.32
N TYR A 1143 -7.62 27.04 19.10
CA TYR A 1143 -7.42 25.65 18.73
C TYR A 1143 -6.29 25.00 19.51
N SER A 1144 -6.51 23.78 20.03
CA SER A 1144 -5.48 22.93 20.61
C SER A 1144 -5.71 21.45 20.33
N ASP A 1145 -4.70 20.63 20.61
CA ASP A 1145 -4.70 19.17 20.40
C ASP A 1145 -5.25 18.38 21.60
N GLY A 1146 -5.81 19.06 22.60
CA GLY A 1146 -6.38 18.44 23.80
C GLY A 1146 -7.91 18.30 23.77
N PRO A 1147 -8.51 17.57 24.73
CA PRO A 1147 -9.95 17.29 24.74
C PRO A 1147 -10.88 18.51 24.82
N GLY A 1148 -10.42 19.63 25.40
CA GLY A 1148 -11.15 20.91 25.43
C GLY A 1148 -10.63 21.92 24.41
N GLY A 1149 -10.08 21.43 23.30
CA GLY A 1149 -9.26 22.21 22.36
C GLY A 1149 -10.00 22.95 21.25
N LEU A 1150 -11.34 22.93 21.23
CA LEU A 1150 -12.16 23.73 20.32
C LEU A 1150 -12.89 24.81 21.11
N SER A 1151 -13.22 25.94 20.47
CA SER A 1151 -13.76 27.14 21.14
C SER A 1151 -15.28 27.16 21.30
N GLY A 1152 -15.96 26.10 20.89
CA GLY A 1152 -17.41 25.95 20.83
C GLY A 1152 -17.74 24.67 20.08
N ASN A 1153 -19.02 24.47 19.74
CA ASN A 1153 -19.47 23.39 18.87
C ASN A 1153 -18.59 23.28 17.61
N ASP A 1154 -18.27 22.06 17.19
CA ASP A 1154 -17.57 21.86 15.92
C ASP A 1154 -18.50 21.96 14.69
N ASP A 1155 -19.81 21.80 14.94
CA ASP A 1155 -20.95 21.88 14.01
C ASP A 1155 -20.70 21.14 12.69
N ALA A 1156 -20.63 19.80 12.82
CA ALA A 1156 -20.44 18.89 11.69
C ALA A 1156 -19.16 19.16 10.88
N GLY A 1157 -18.12 19.68 11.55
CA GLY A 1157 -16.82 19.95 10.95
C GLY A 1157 -16.66 21.35 10.37
N GLN A 1158 -17.61 22.26 10.58
CA GLN A 1158 -17.53 23.65 10.10
C GLN A 1158 -16.36 24.40 10.76
N MET A 1159 -16.25 24.37 12.09
CA MET A 1159 -15.15 24.99 12.83
C MET A 1159 -13.79 24.39 12.46
N SER A 1160 -13.76 23.07 12.29
CA SER A 1160 -12.56 22.37 11.84
C SER A 1160 -12.15 22.73 10.40
N ALA A 1161 -13.10 22.85 9.47
CA ALA A 1161 -12.81 23.28 8.10
C ALA A 1161 -12.33 24.74 8.03
N TRP A 1162 -12.80 25.61 8.94
CA TRP A 1162 -12.26 26.96 9.09
C TRP A 1162 -10.76 26.92 9.42
N TYR A 1163 -10.37 26.10 10.40
CA TYR A 1163 -8.96 25.92 10.77
C TYR A 1163 -8.15 25.45 9.56
N VAL A 1164 -8.63 24.43 8.84
CA VAL A 1164 -7.93 23.90 7.67
C VAL A 1164 -7.67 25.01 6.66
N PHE A 1165 -8.69 25.75 6.22
CA PHE A 1165 -8.52 26.86 5.27
C PHE A 1165 -7.55 27.93 5.79
N ALA A 1166 -7.77 28.43 7.00
CA ALA A 1166 -6.95 29.47 7.60
C ALA A 1166 -5.48 29.04 7.74
N ALA A 1167 -5.21 27.79 8.11
CA ALA A 1167 -3.86 27.24 8.23
C ALA A 1167 -3.16 27.07 6.88
N LEU A 1168 -3.92 26.81 5.80
CA LEU A 1168 -3.42 26.81 4.42
C LEU A 1168 -3.08 28.22 3.91
N GLY A 1169 -3.60 29.25 4.56
CA GLY A 1169 -3.34 30.65 4.23
C GLY A 1169 -4.44 31.33 3.39
N PHE A 1170 -5.65 30.77 3.30
CA PHE A 1170 -6.77 31.42 2.58
C PHE A 1170 -8.15 30.89 3.00
N TYR A 1171 -9.21 31.68 2.86
CA TYR A 1171 -10.57 31.32 3.32
C TYR A 1171 -11.69 31.78 2.36
N PRO A 1172 -12.74 30.97 2.12
CA PRO A 1172 -13.88 31.34 1.27
C PRO A 1172 -14.89 32.24 2.00
N VAL A 1173 -14.67 33.57 2.01
CA VAL A 1173 -15.61 34.53 2.63
C VAL A 1173 -17.00 34.48 1.98
N ASP A 1174 -17.04 34.42 0.64
CA ASP A 1174 -18.25 34.16 -0.15
C ASP A 1174 -18.02 32.86 -0.95
N PRO A 1175 -18.53 31.72 -0.45
CA PRO A 1175 -18.43 30.43 -1.13
C PRO A 1175 -18.84 30.45 -2.61
N VAL A 1176 -19.84 31.24 -2.99
CA VAL A 1176 -20.39 31.27 -4.36
C VAL A 1176 -19.49 32.05 -5.32
N SER A 1177 -18.79 33.09 -4.85
CA SER A 1177 -17.91 33.91 -5.70
C SER A 1177 -16.74 33.14 -6.34
N GLY A 1178 -16.34 32.02 -5.71
CA GLY A 1178 -15.10 31.32 -6.05
C GLY A 1178 -13.82 32.08 -5.66
N ALA A 1179 -13.91 33.17 -4.89
CA ALA A 1179 -12.77 33.90 -4.36
C ALA A 1179 -12.41 33.40 -2.95
N PHE A 1180 -11.11 33.27 -2.67
CA PHE A 1180 -10.58 32.92 -1.35
C PHE A 1180 -9.72 34.08 -0.82
N ALA A 1181 -10.13 34.67 0.30
CA ALA A 1181 -9.41 35.75 0.96
C ALA A 1181 -8.10 35.24 1.55
N ILE A 1182 -6.97 35.87 1.22
CA ILE A 1182 -5.63 35.41 1.63
C ILE A 1182 -5.35 35.84 3.07
N CYS A 1183 -4.77 34.94 3.86
CA CYS A 1183 -4.23 35.18 5.18
C CYS A 1183 -2.81 34.58 5.29
N SER A 1184 -2.28 34.43 6.51
CA SER A 1184 -0.92 33.93 6.72
C SER A 1184 -0.91 32.41 6.93
N PRO A 1185 -0.21 31.62 6.09
CA PRO A 1185 -0.14 30.17 6.23
C PRO A 1185 0.68 29.76 7.46
N VAL A 1186 0.36 28.62 8.06
CA VAL A 1186 1.04 28.07 9.26
C VAL A 1186 2.30 27.29 8.88
N PHE A 1187 2.17 26.38 7.91
CA PHE A 1187 3.18 25.38 7.56
C PHE A 1187 4.28 25.93 6.66
N ASP A 1188 5.42 25.24 6.63
CA ASP A 1188 6.58 25.62 5.80
C ASP A 1188 6.35 25.21 4.35
N LYS A 1189 5.69 24.06 4.14
CA LYS A 1189 5.23 23.61 2.83
C LYS A 1189 3.89 22.89 2.94
N ILE A 1190 3.04 23.12 1.95
CA ILE A 1190 1.71 22.54 1.83
C ILE A 1190 1.58 21.99 0.41
N THR A 1191 1.04 20.79 0.26
CA THR A 1191 0.73 20.20 -1.04
C THR A 1191 -0.72 19.75 -1.06
N LEU A 1192 -1.53 20.34 -1.95
CA LEU A 1192 -2.92 19.93 -2.18
C LEU A 1192 -2.97 19.02 -3.41
N ALA A 1193 -3.49 17.80 -3.24
CA ALA A 1193 -3.82 16.89 -4.32
C ALA A 1193 -5.20 17.25 -4.89
N LEU A 1194 -5.21 17.75 -6.11
CA LEU A 1194 -6.41 18.23 -6.80
C LEU A 1194 -6.88 17.21 -7.84
N VAL A 1195 -8.13 17.34 -8.28
CA VAL A 1195 -8.70 16.47 -9.32
C VAL A 1195 -7.89 16.48 -10.62
N GLY A 1196 -7.87 15.33 -11.31
CA GLY A 1196 -7.12 15.15 -12.56
C GLY A 1196 -5.61 15.03 -12.38
N ASN A 1197 -5.15 14.48 -11.24
CA ASN A 1197 -3.73 14.32 -10.88
C ASN A 1197 -2.93 15.63 -10.84
N LYS A 1198 -3.63 16.77 -10.65
CA LYS A 1198 -2.99 18.08 -10.48
C LYS A 1198 -2.57 18.27 -9.02
N LYS A 1199 -1.57 19.12 -8.82
CA LYS A 1199 -1.09 19.48 -7.49
C LYS A 1199 -0.93 20.99 -7.38
N LEU A 1200 -1.31 21.55 -6.24
CA LEU A 1200 -0.94 22.91 -5.84
C LEU A 1200 0.06 22.81 -4.69
N GLU A 1201 1.26 23.32 -4.90
CA GLU A 1201 2.29 23.45 -3.87
C GLU A 1201 2.32 24.88 -3.34
N ILE A 1202 2.31 25.05 -2.02
CA ILE A 1202 2.49 26.34 -1.34
C ILE A 1202 3.77 26.23 -0.51
N VAL A 1203 4.76 27.05 -0.83
CA VAL A 1203 6.07 27.09 -0.16
C VAL A 1203 6.21 28.41 0.58
N CYS A 1204 6.40 28.34 1.89
CA CYS A 1204 6.47 29.48 2.78
C CYS A 1204 7.93 29.80 3.13
N ASN A 1205 8.45 30.88 2.59
CA ASN A 1205 9.81 31.36 2.84
C ASN A 1205 9.79 32.37 4.01
N LYS A 1206 10.05 31.89 5.22
CA LYS A 1206 10.03 32.68 6.45
C LYS A 1206 11.39 33.34 6.69
N LYS A 1207 11.45 34.67 6.86
CA LYS A 1207 12.68 35.39 7.26
C LYS A 1207 13.11 35.12 8.72
N SER A 1208 12.16 34.70 9.56
CA SER A 1208 12.38 34.33 10.96
C SER A 1208 11.27 33.35 11.41
N PRO A 1209 11.43 32.62 12.52
CA PRO A 1209 10.36 31.78 13.07
C PRO A 1209 9.05 32.52 13.35
N ASP A 1210 9.12 33.78 13.80
CA ASP A 1210 7.95 34.63 14.09
C ASP A 1210 7.41 35.38 12.86
N ALA A 1211 7.89 35.05 11.65
CA ALA A 1211 7.48 35.75 10.44
C ALA A 1211 6.07 35.33 10.02
N ILE A 1212 5.09 36.20 10.28
CA ILE A 1212 3.68 35.97 9.93
C ILE A 1212 3.15 36.89 8.82
N TYR A 1213 3.86 37.97 8.48
CA TYR A 1213 3.36 38.96 7.53
C TYR A 1213 3.83 38.69 6.11
N ILE A 1214 2.94 38.72 5.14
CA ILE A 1214 3.27 38.52 3.73
C ILE A 1214 4.01 39.75 3.19
N GLU A 1215 5.25 39.54 2.77
CA GLU A 1215 6.07 40.51 2.03
C GLU A 1215 5.69 40.50 0.54
N LYS A 1216 5.65 39.32 -0.05
CA LYS A 1216 5.28 39.09 -1.46
C LYS A 1216 4.81 37.65 -1.68
N VAL A 1217 4.03 37.46 -2.75
CA VAL A 1217 3.62 36.15 -3.24
C VAL A 1217 4.01 36.03 -4.71
N ASN A 1218 4.56 34.89 -5.10
CA ASN A 1218 4.71 34.53 -6.50
C ASN A 1218 3.81 33.33 -6.82
N TRP A 1219 3.15 33.37 -7.98
CA TRP A 1219 2.41 32.24 -8.51
C TRP A 1219 3.06 31.80 -9.82
N ASN A 1220 3.59 30.58 -9.85
CA ASN A 1220 4.33 30.02 -11.00
C ASN A 1220 5.44 30.96 -11.47
N GLY A 1221 6.22 31.50 -10.52
CA GLY A 1221 7.33 32.43 -10.76
C GLY A 1221 6.92 33.88 -11.08
N LYS A 1222 5.63 34.20 -11.17
CA LYS A 1222 5.14 35.56 -11.47
C LYS A 1222 4.66 36.27 -10.20
N PRO A 1223 4.95 37.57 -10.02
CA PRO A 1223 4.42 38.34 -8.88
C PRO A 1223 2.89 38.30 -8.80
N TYR A 1224 2.38 38.04 -7.60
CA TYR A 1224 0.96 38.04 -7.28
C TYR A 1224 0.67 39.08 -6.18
N THR A 1225 -0.08 40.12 -6.53
CA THR A 1225 -0.27 41.31 -5.69
C THR A 1225 -1.67 41.43 -5.10
N LYS A 1226 -2.61 40.55 -5.47
CA LYS A 1226 -4.00 40.58 -4.99
C LYS A 1226 -4.11 39.90 -3.62
N SER A 1227 -5.06 40.35 -2.80
CA SER A 1227 -5.41 39.77 -1.49
C SER A 1227 -6.43 38.61 -1.55
N PHE A 1228 -6.74 38.12 -2.76
CA PHE A 1228 -7.67 37.00 -2.99
C PHE A 1228 -7.11 36.04 -4.01
N PHE A 1229 -7.23 34.72 -3.78
CA PHE A 1229 -7.08 33.69 -4.81
C PHE A 1229 -8.41 33.39 -5.48
N GLN A 1230 -8.37 32.75 -6.64
CA GLN A 1230 -9.55 32.32 -7.38
C GLN A 1230 -9.58 30.80 -7.48
N TYR A 1231 -10.73 30.18 -7.25
CA TYR A 1231 -10.95 28.73 -7.33
C TYR A 1231 -10.41 28.15 -8.63
N LYS A 1232 -10.77 28.74 -9.77
CA LYS A 1232 -10.30 28.30 -11.09
C LYS A 1232 -8.77 28.29 -11.25
N ASP A 1233 -8.06 29.14 -10.52
CA ASP A 1233 -6.61 29.23 -10.59
C ASP A 1233 -5.97 28.23 -9.62
N ILE A 1234 -6.53 28.06 -8.42
CA ILE A 1234 -6.18 26.97 -7.49
C ILE A 1234 -6.32 25.61 -8.18
N MET A 1235 -7.46 25.35 -8.84
CA MET A 1235 -7.76 24.08 -9.51
C MET A 1235 -6.90 23.79 -10.75
N LYS A 1236 -6.12 24.75 -11.24
CA LYS A 1236 -5.08 24.50 -12.25
C LYS A 1236 -3.81 23.90 -11.66
N GLY A 1237 -3.63 23.99 -10.34
CA GLY A 1237 -2.40 23.59 -9.66
C GLY A 1237 -1.25 24.58 -9.90
N GLY A 1238 -0.03 24.09 -9.71
CA GLY A 1238 1.21 24.86 -9.83
C GLY A 1238 1.84 25.14 -8.48
N LYS A 1239 2.65 26.20 -8.40
CA LYS A 1239 3.44 26.54 -7.22
C LYS A 1239 3.19 27.99 -6.78
N LEU A 1240 2.83 28.15 -5.52
CA LEU A 1240 2.74 29.41 -4.78
C LEU A 1240 3.96 29.55 -3.88
N GLU A 1241 4.70 30.65 -4.00
CA GLU A 1241 5.82 30.97 -3.12
C GLU A 1241 5.45 32.21 -2.31
N ILE A 1242 5.23 32.01 -1.01
CA ILE A 1242 4.81 33.07 -0.09
C ILE A 1242 6.04 33.44 0.76
N TYR A 1243 6.44 34.70 0.70
CA TYR A 1243 7.57 35.21 1.47
C TYR A 1243 7.04 35.95 2.70
N LEU A 1244 7.45 35.51 3.88
CA LEU A 1244 6.97 36.00 5.15
C LEU A 1244 8.06 36.78 5.91
N GLN A 1245 7.68 37.86 6.55
CA GLN A 1245 8.52 38.71 7.39
C GLN A 1245 7.85 39.04 8.73
N SER A 1246 8.62 39.60 9.66
CA SER A 1246 8.17 39.84 11.05
C SER A 1246 7.38 41.15 11.24
N THR A 1247 7.41 42.06 10.25
CA THR A 1247 6.67 43.34 10.30
C THR A 1247 5.69 43.48 9.13
N PRO A 1248 4.55 44.18 9.30
CA PRO A 1248 3.58 44.37 8.23
C PRO A 1248 4.18 45.00 6.97
N SER A 1249 3.81 44.47 5.79
CA SER A 1249 4.18 45.08 4.51
C SER A 1249 3.37 46.36 4.28
N SER A 1250 4.04 47.41 3.82
CA SER A 1250 3.41 48.69 3.45
C SER A 1250 2.82 48.68 2.04
N SER A 1251 3.04 47.63 1.22
CA SER A 1251 2.68 47.63 -0.20
C SER A 1251 1.89 46.41 -0.69
N TRP A 1252 1.96 45.26 -0.03
CA TRP A 1252 1.33 44.03 -0.55
C TRP A 1252 -0.18 43.94 -0.26
N GLY A 1253 -0.96 43.50 -1.25
CA GLY A 1253 -2.35 43.07 -1.06
C GLY A 1253 -3.38 44.18 -0.85
N ARG A 1254 -3.03 45.45 -1.08
CA ARG A 1254 -3.96 46.58 -0.88
C ARG A 1254 -4.97 46.67 -2.06
N PRO A 1255 -6.27 46.90 -1.80
CA PRO A 1255 -7.33 47.01 -2.81
C PRO A 1255 -7.14 48.14 -3.82
#